data_AF-A0A3P6ES93-F1
#
_entry.id   AF-A0A3P6ES93-F1
#
_cell.length_a   1.000
_cell.length_b   1.000
_cell.length_c   1.000
_cell.angle_alpha   90.00
_cell.angle_beta   90.00
_cell.angle_gamma   90.00
#
_symmetry.space_group_name_H-M   'P 1'
#
loop_
_entity.id
_entity.type
_entity.pdbx_description
1 polymer ?
#
loop_
_entity_poly.entity_id
_entity_poly.type
_entity_poly.pdbx_seq_one_letter_code
_entity_poly.pdbx_strand_id
1 'polypeptide(L)'
;MAAGKAESQYLHVLSAFLAMEPVDSVISLARECSGGSLTESVQRFLWETCVKAAASGNASYAKRLLKKLINEVELEKSEVLDEVYEEYALHMSAASKEDTLVKENIRITKFISFLFPEVGLYKHPSCPSSRKLVVPLQCSLNMLEGDTGCSIWPSSLFLSEFVLSYPELFTDRSCFEVGSGVGLVGICLAHVKAKKVILTDGDLLTLSNMKLNLERNHLNYEDELLKQHGEAESTRVKCIHLPWETATDSELSEYRPDIVLGADVIYDPSCFPHLLRVLVALLRGPTKRDNGSLETERRSPAVAYVASVIRNADTFNAFLTLVDQMDLSITDLTEELKPPYELLPYMHSYDRSSKTYHPCDILIRLKLRLISKQYSVMEVIHAWSAPRSLSTSLMYSFAQRDDTEVLDEPLYAAYLKSTGADRPYRDELLSKMECDGEKVVKDIIYGPGNKKYRFCKHISKQRLLGLPSELMSKGKHFILIRNPLNILPSFEKVHPLSFAELGLGELVSIYSDLCQMGTPPAIVDADEFQQDPEGTLRGLCSDLEIPFQPSMLKWEAGPIPEDGLWASWWYKTLHKSTGFSSPRPYPHTFPLKHYDLLEQCLPLYNILRRHVKHKSSLLTSNLTPPSLPVPENAKLFAWVGDEIVPREMAKVSVFDSVVQGGDSVWEGLRIYKGKVFKLEEHLDRLFDSAKALAFNNVPTREEVKEAIFRTLITNGMFDNTHIRLSLTRGKKVTSGMSPAFNRYGCTLIVLAEWKPPVYDNDGGIVLVTATTRRNSPNNLDSKIHHNNLLNNILAKIESNNANVDDAIMLDKDGFVSETNATNIFMVKKGRVLTPRADYCLPGITRATVMELVVKENFILEERNISLSEFHTADEVWTTGTMGELSPVVKIDGRVIGGGKVGPVTRRLQSAYKKLTDDSGVPIPTYQKNVDTSCV
;
A
#
# COMPACT_ATOMS: atom_id res chain seq x y z
N MET A 1 -40.82 -12.30 20.78
CA MET A 1 -40.25 -10.96 21.03
C MET A 1 -38.73 -10.94 21.21
N ALA A 2 -38.07 -12.02 21.65
CA ALA A 2 -36.60 -12.06 21.76
C ALA A 2 -35.86 -12.33 20.42
N ALA A 3 -36.41 -13.19 19.55
CA ALA A 3 -35.78 -13.51 18.25
C ALA A 3 -35.71 -12.33 17.27
N GLY A 4 -36.77 -11.49 17.22
CA GLY A 4 -36.79 -10.29 16.37
C GLY A 4 -35.96 -9.11 16.89
N LYS A 5 -35.44 -9.17 18.13
CA LYS A 5 -34.50 -8.17 18.68
C LYS A 5 -33.05 -8.53 18.38
N ALA A 6 -32.70 -9.82 18.31
CA ALA A 6 -31.35 -10.29 17.98
C ALA A 6 -30.99 -10.05 16.49
N GLU A 7 -31.95 -10.21 15.58
CA GLU A 7 -31.75 -9.92 14.14
C GLU A 7 -31.39 -8.46 13.85
N SER A 8 -31.84 -7.51 14.66
CA SER A 8 -31.56 -6.08 14.45
C SER A 8 -30.13 -5.69 14.86
N GLN A 9 -29.53 -6.38 15.84
CA GLN A 9 -28.20 -6.02 16.35
C GLN A 9 -27.10 -6.48 15.41
N TYR A 10 -27.28 -7.64 14.77
CA TYR A 10 -26.27 -8.26 13.90
C TYR A 10 -26.64 -8.22 12.41
N LEU A 11 -27.64 -7.41 12.04
CA LEU A 11 -28.12 -7.29 10.66
C LEU A 11 -26.97 -6.97 9.70
N HIS A 12 -26.12 -6.01 10.05
CA HIS A 12 -24.96 -5.62 9.24
C HIS A 12 -23.96 -6.77 9.08
N VAL A 13 -23.71 -7.53 10.14
CA VAL A 13 -22.79 -8.69 10.11
C VAL A 13 -23.32 -9.77 9.16
N LEU A 14 -24.60 -10.11 9.25
CA LEU A 14 -25.22 -11.09 8.36
C LEU A 14 -25.25 -10.61 6.91
N SER A 15 -25.59 -9.35 6.68
CA SER A 15 -25.58 -8.76 5.34
C SER A 15 -24.17 -8.73 4.73
N ALA A 16 -23.13 -8.43 5.52
CA ALA A 16 -21.74 -8.47 5.07
C ALA A 16 -21.29 -9.89 4.70
N PHE A 17 -21.65 -10.87 5.52
CA PHE A 17 -21.38 -12.27 5.24
C PHE A 17 -22.05 -12.74 3.94
N LEU A 18 -23.34 -12.42 3.76
CA LEU A 18 -24.12 -12.83 2.59
C LEU A 18 -23.70 -12.09 1.31
N ALA A 19 -23.17 -10.87 1.41
CA ALA A 19 -22.55 -10.15 0.30
C ALA A 19 -21.13 -10.63 -0.02
N MET A 20 -20.57 -11.53 0.80
CA MET A 20 -19.20 -12.04 0.73
C MET A 20 -18.13 -10.94 0.82
N GLU A 21 -18.30 -10.02 1.78
CA GLU A 21 -17.30 -9.00 2.12
C GLU A 21 -15.96 -9.63 2.56
N PRO A 22 -14.83 -8.90 2.55
CA PRO A 22 -13.61 -9.38 3.18
C PRO A 22 -13.88 -9.85 4.63
N VAL A 23 -13.30 -10.98 5.02
CA VAL A 23 -13.56 -11.58 6.35
C VAL A 23 -13.17 -10.63 7.49
N ASP A 24 -12.18 -9.76 7.28
CA ASP A 24 -11.79 -8.71 8.22
C ASP A 24 -12.94 -7.70 8.45
N SER A 25 -13.67 -7.33 7.39
CA SER A 25 -14.83 -6.44 7.48
C SER A 25 -15.97 -7.07 8.28
N VAL A 26 -16.26 -8.34 8.03
CA VAL A 26 -17.31 -9.09 8.77
C VAL A 26 -16.97 -9.17 10.26
N ILE A 27 -15.70 -9.43 10.60
CA ILE A 27 -15.24 -9.47 12.00
C ILE A 27 -15.24 -8.09 12.64
N SER A 28 -14.88 -7.03 11.90
CA SER A 28 -14.95 -5.65 12.38
C SER A 28 -16.39 -5.27 12.78
N LEU A 29 -17.35 -5.51 11.89
CA LEU A 29 -18.77 -5.28 12.17
C LEU A 29 -19.25 -6.10 13.37
N ALA A 30 -18.79 -7.34 13.49
CA ALA A 30 -19.14 -8.21 14.62
C ALA A 30 -18.62 -7.67 15.97
N ARG A 31 -17.42 -7.05 15.99
CA ARG A 31 -16.87 -6.36 17.17
C ARG A 31 -17.68 -5.11 17.53
N GLU A 32 -18.09 -4.33 16.55
CA GLU A 32 -18.90 -3.11 16.78
C GLU A 32 -20.22 -3.42 17.48
N CYS A 33 -20.85 -4.55 17.14
CA CYS A 33 -22.09 -5.02 17.77
C CYS A 33 -21.96 -5.29 19.29
N SER A 34 -20.75 -5.37 19.83
CA SER A 34 -20.45 -5.84 21.19
C SER A 34 -19.43 -4.95 21.93
N GLY A 35 -19.28 -3.68 21.51
CA GLY A 35 -18.41 -2.72 22.18
C GLY A 35 -16.91 -2.99 22.00
N GLY A 36 -16.53 -3.70 20.93
CA GLY A 36 -15.14 -3.91 20.52
C GLY A 36 -14.52 -5.26 20.86
N SER A 37 -15.29 -6.23 21.38
CA SER A 37 -14.77 -7.54 21.82
C SER A 37 -15.55 -8.71 21.23
N LEU A 38 -14.88 -9.82 20.89
CA LEU A 38 -15.55 -10.98 20.30
C LEU A 38 -16.17 -11.90 21.36
N THR A 39 -17.19 -11.36 22.05
CA THR A 39 -17.94 -12.06 23.12
C THR A 39 -18.55 -13.38 22.66
N GLU A 40 -18.87 -14.25 23.61
CA GLU A 40 -19.52 -15.55 23.35
C GLU A 40 -20.77 -15.44 22.46
N SER A 41 -21.61 -14.42 22.67
CA SER A 41 -22.81 -14.21 21.86
C SER A 41 -22.51 -13.85 20.40
N VAL A 42 -21.41 -13.13 20.16
CA VAL A 42 -20.94 -12.79 18.81
C VAL A 42 -20.40 -14.03 18.11
N GLN A 43 -19.61 -14.83 18.82
CA GLN A 43 -19.09 -16.10 18.31
C GLN A 43 -20.24 -17.05 17.91
N ARG A 44 -21.25 -17.23 18.79
CA ARG A 44 -22.44 -18.04 18.48
C ARG A 44 -23.19 -17.52 17.27
N PHE A 45 -23.35 -16.20 17.14
CA PHE A 45 -24.03 -15.61 15.98
C PHE A 45 -23.31 -15.94 14.66
N LEU A 46 -22.00 -15.72 14.61
CA LEU A 46 -21.19 -16.00 13.41
C LEU A 46 -21.21 -17.49 13.05
N TRP A 47 -21.15 -18.37 14.05
CA TRP A 47 -21.22 -19.81 13.81
C TRP A 47 -22.62 -20.28 13.39
N GLU A 48 -23.65 -20.05 14.19
CA GLU A 48 -24.99 -20.59 13.93
C GLU A 48 -25.69 -19.90 12.76
N THR A 49 -25.61 -18.57 12.70
CA THR A 49 -26.43 -17.78 11.76
C THR A 49 -25.71 -17.53 10.44
N CYS A 50 -24.41 -17.22 10.45
CA CYS A 50 -23.66 -17.02 9.22
C CYS A 50 -23.17 -18.34 8.62
N VAL A 51 -22.44 -19.15 9.40
CA VAL A 51 -21.81 -20.35 8.85
C VAL A 51 -22.81 -21.50 8.67
N LYS A 52 -23.55 -21.87 9.70
CA LYS A 52 -24.40 -23.06 9.66
C LYS A 52 -25.69 -22.85 8.87
N ALA A 53 -26.37 -21.72 9.07
CA ALA A 53 -27.66 -21.44 8.43
C ALA A 53 -27.53 -20.81 7.03
N ALA A 54 -26.51 -19.99 6.77
CA ALA A 54 -26.42 -19.17 5.56
C ALA A 54 -25.36 -19.62 4.54
N ALA A 55 -24.49 -20.59 4.83
CA ALA A 55 -23.40 -21.00 3.91
C ALA A 55 -23.82 -21.89 2.72
N SER A 56 -25.07 -21.79 2.26
CA SER A 56 -25.55 -22.53 1.08
C SER A 56 -24.76 -22.12 -0.16
N GLY A 57 -23.73 -22.89 -0.53
CA GLY A 57 -22.92 -22.70 -1.74
C GLY A 57 -21.58 -21.95 -1.59
N ASN A 58 -21.10 -21.65 -0.37
CA ASN A 58 -19.86 -20.87 -0.15
C ASN A 58 -18.94 -21.41 0.97
N ALA A 59 -18.70 -22.72 1.00
CA ALA A 59 -17.92 -23.39 2.05
C ALA A 59 -16.48 -22.84 2.23
N SER A 60 -15.82 -22.40 1.15
CA SER A 60 -14.47 -21.83 1.22
C SER A 60 -14.44 -20.49 1.95
N TYR A 61 -15.50 -19.69 1.82
CA TYR A 61 -15.62 -18.38 2.47
C TYR A 61 -15.95 -18.55 3.96
N ALA A 62 -16.88 -19.45 4.30
CA ALA A 62 -17.18 -19.83 5.69
C ALA A 62 -15.92 -20.32 6.44
N LYS A 63 -15.10 -21.17 5.79
CA LYS A 63 -13.81 -21.62 6.34
C LYS A 63 -12.86 -20.46 6.67
N ARG A 64 -12.77 -19.45 5.80
CA ARG A 64 -11.91 -18.27 6.04
C ARG A 64 -12.43 -17.42 7.19
N LEU A 65 -13.74 -17.25 7.30
CA LEU A 65 -14.37 -16.50 8.40
C LEU A 65 -14.12 -17.20 9.75
N LEU A 66 -14.37 -18.50 9.85
CA LEU A 66 -14.13 -19.28 11.07
C LEU A 66 -12.67 -19.20 11.52
N LYS A 67 -11.72 -19.39 10.59
CA LYS A 67 -10.29 -19.25 10.90
C LYS A 67 -9.95 -17.87 11.45
N LYS A 68 -10.51 -16.81 10.85
CA LYS A 68 -10.27 -15.43 11.28
C LYS A 68 -10.89 -15.18 12.67
N LEU A 69 -12.10 -15.66 12.91
CA LEU A 69 -12.78 -15.56 14.20
C LEU A 69 -11.95 -16.20 15.32
N ILE A 70 -11.49 -17.44 15.12
CA ILE A 70 -10.64 -18.16 16.08
C ILE A 70 -9.39 -17.32 16.43
N ASN A 71 -8.65 -16.89 15.40
CA ASN A 71 -7.42 -16.14 15.61
C ASN A 71 -7.65 -14.82 16.37
N GLU A 72 -8.71 -14.09 16.06
CA GLU A 72 -8.99 -12.79 16.69
C GLU A 72 -9.45 -12.93 18.15
N VAL A 73 -10.24 -13.95 18.47
CA VAL A 73 -10.63 -14.28 19.85
C VAL A 73 -9.41 -14.71 20.68
N GLU A 74 -8.53 -15.55 20.10
CA GLU A 74 -7.29 -15.98 20.75
C GLU A 74 -6.32 -14.81 20.99
N LEU A 75 -6.20 -13.89 20.02
CA LEU A 75 -5.40 -12.66 20.16
C LEU A 75 -5.90 -11.77 21.30
N GLU A 76 -7.22 -11.72 21.53
CA GLU A 76 -7.85 -11.03 22.66
C GLU A 76 -7.69 -11.80 24.00
N LYS A 77 -7.01 -12.96 24.01
CA LYS A 77 -6.87 -13.86 25.16
C LYS A 77 -8.23 -14.31 25.73
N SER A 78 -9.25 -14.40 24.88
CA SER A 78 -10.59 -14.89 25.24
C SER A 78 -10.76 -16.36 24.85
N GLU A 79 -11.75 -17.03 25.44
CA GLU A 79 -12.06 -18.42 25.14
C GLU A 79 -12.87 -18.51 23.83
N VAL A 80 -12.43 -19.38 22.92
CA VAL A 80 -13.13 -19.71 21.68
C VAL A 80 -14.11 -20.84 21.98
N LEU A 81 -15.35 -20.70 21.50
CA LEU A 81 -16.36 -21.75 21.61
C LEU A 81 -15.93 -23.05 20.94
N ASP A 82 -16.11 -24.19 21.62
CA ASP A 82 -15.79 -25.52 21.10
C ASP A 82 -16.50 -25.77 19.76
N GLU A 83 -17.74 -25.31 19.61
CA GLU A 83 -18.53 -25.49 18.40
C GLU A 83 -17.95 -24.75 17.18
N VAL A 84 -17.25 -23.63 17.41
CA VAL A 84 -16.53 -22.90 16.35
C VAL A 84 -15.34 -23.72 15.83
N TYR A 85 -14.60 -24.39 16.73
CA TYR A 85 -13.52 -25.30 16.35
C TYR A 85 -14.04 -26.54 15.63
N GLU A 86 -15.14 -27.13 16.11
CA GLU A 86 -15.79 -28.29 15.48
C GLU A 86 -16.21 -27.96 14.04
N GLU A 87 -16.91 -26.85 13.83
CA GLU A 87 -17.35 -26.42 12.50
C GLU A 87 -16.17 -26.10 11.57
N TYR A 88 -15.10 -25.49 12.11
CA TYR A 88 -13.88 -25.25 11.35
C TYR A 88 -13.22 -26.56 10.92
N ALA A 89 -13.14 -27.55 11.80
CA ALA A 89 -12.62 -28.89 11.50
C ALA A 89 -13.46 -29.61 10.43
N LEU A 90 -14.79 -29.48 10.48
CA LEU A 90 -15.70 -30.02 9.45
C LEU A 90 -15.43 -29.41 8.08
N HIS A 91 -15.32 -28.08 7.98
CA HIS A 91 -14.98 -27.40 6.72
C HIS A 91 -13.57 -27.73 6.22
N MET A 92 -12.61 -27.96 7.13
CA MET A 92 -11.27 -28.44 6.76
C MET A 92 -11.29 -29.86 6.18
N SER A 93 -12.15 -30.73 6.71
CA SER A 93 -12.27 -32.14 6.28
C SER A 93 -13.08 -32.29 4.98
N ALA A 94 -14.03 -31.39 4.72
CA ALA A 94 -14.82 -31.39 3.49
C ALA A 94 -14.04 -30.85 2.28
N ALA A 95 -13.14 -29.87 2.50
CA ALA A 95 -12.36 -29.22 1.43
C ALA A 95 -11.45 -30.19 0.65
N SER A 96 -11.08 -31.35 1.23
CA SER A 96 -10.25 -32.34 0.55
C SER A 96 -10.95 -33.09 -0.59
N LYS A 97 -12.28 -32.93 -0.78
CA LYS A 97 -13.03 -33.55 -1.88
C LYS A 97 -13.39 -32.60 -3.02
N GLU A 98 -13.44 -31.29 -2.79
CA GLU A 98 -13.83 -30.29 -3.80
C GLU A 98 -12.63 -29.64 -4.51
N ASP A 99 -11.44 -29.58 -3.90
CA ASP A 99 -10.26 -28.93 -4.50
C ASP A 99 -9.71 -29.65 -5.77
N THR A 100 -10.22 -30.83 -6.11
CA THR A 100 -9.76 -31.65 -7.23
C THR A 100 -10.60 -31.50 -8.51
N LEU A 101 -11.72 -30.79 -8.48
CA LEU A 101 -12.59 -30.57 -9.63
C LEU A 101 -12.97 -29.09 -9.71
N VAL A 102 -12.90 -28.51 -10.92
CA VAL A 102 -13.34 -27.14 -11.26
C VAL A 102 -12.27 -26.04 -11.15
N LYS A 103 -11.21 -26.18 -11.96
CA LYS A 103 -10.41 -25.06 -12.48
C LYS A 103 -11.01 -24.53 -13.79
N GLU A 104 -12.29 -24.14 -13.80
CA GLU A 104 -12.91 -23.37 -14.89
C GLU A 104 -14.33 -22.93 -14.45
N ASN A 105 -14.58 -21.62 -14.39
CA ASN A 105 -15.88 -20.96 -14.13
C ASN A 105 -16.53 -21.14 -12.74
N ILE A 106 -15.86 -20.73 -11.65
CA ILE A 106 -16.52 -20.61 -10.34
C ILE A 106 -17.45 -19.39 -10.35
N ARG A 107 -18.75 -19.65 -10.47
CA ARG A 107 -19.82 -18.67 -10.21
C ARG A 107 -20.25 -18.78 -8.74
N ILE A 108 -20.27 -17.65 -8.04
CA ILE A 108 -20.73 -17.54 -6.65
C ILE A 108 -22.06 -16.79 -6.59
N THR A 109 -22.84 -17.03 -5.54
CA THR A 109 -24.03 -16.21 -5.26
C THR A 109 -23.72 -15.21 -4.16
N LYS A 110 -23.87 -13.91 -4.45
CA LYS A 110 -23.82 -12.81 -3.50
C LYS A 110 -25.22 -12.27 -3.25
N PHE A 111 -25.54 -11.90 -2.02
CA PHE A 111 -26.82 -11.26 -1.68
C PHE A 111 -26.57 -9.82 -1.24
N ILE A 112 -26.87 -8.87 -2.12
CA ILE A 112 -26.72 -7.43 -1.84
C ILE A 112 -27.99 -6.94 -1.15
N SER A 113 -27.88 -6.53 0.11
CA SER A 113 -29.00 -6.14 0.97
C SER A 113 -29.04 -4.64 1.15
N PHE A 114 -29.83 -3.89 0.38
CA PHE A 114 -30.05 -2.47 0.64
C PHE A 114 -30.94 -2.31 1.89
N LEU A 115 -30.41 -1.65 2.93
CA LEU A 115 -31.05 -1.46 4.22
C LEU A 115 -31.65 -0.06 4.32
N PHE A 116 -32.98 0.03 4.48
CA PHE A 116 -33.68 1.31 4.54
C PHE A 116 -33.88 1.79 5.99
N PRO A 117 -33.78 3.11 6.27
CA PRO A 117 -34.03 3.68 7.60
C PRO A 117 -35.45 3.42 8.15
N GLU A 118 -35.65 3.50 9.48
CA GLU A 118 -36.95 3.22 10.11
C GLU A 118 -38.10 4.15 9.68
N VAL A 119 -39.32 3.60 9.73
CA VAL A 119 -40.57 4.17 9.20
C VAL A 119 -40.91 5.53 9.82
N GLY A 120 -40.98 6.57 8.98
CA GLY A 120 -41.37 7.93 9.35
C GLY A 120 -40.68 9.02 8.52
N LEU A 121 -39.45 8.74 8.06
CA LEU A 121 -38.61 9.66 7.27
C LEU A 121 -38.61 9.36 5.76
N TYR A 122 -38.81 8.09 5.35
CA TYR A 122 -38.99 7.69 3.95
C TYR A 122 -40.50 7.56 3.64
N LYS A 123 -41.10 8.56 2.99
CA LYS A 123 -42.47 8.48 2.46
C LYS A 123 -42.45 8.58 0.94
N HIS A 124 -42.18 7.46 0.25
CA HIS A 124 -42.48 7.36 -1.18
C HIS A 124 -43.45 6.19 -1.44
N PRO A 125 -44.57 6.39 -2.17
CA PRO A 125 -45.61 5.36 -2.36
C PRO A 125 -45.17 4.11 -3.13
N SER A 126 -44.02 4.16 -3.83
CA SER A 126 -43.52 3.05 -4.65
C SER A 126 -42.53 2.11 -3.94
N CYS A 127 -41.99 2.47 -2.77
CA CYS A 127 -41.14 1.56 -1.98
C CYS A 127 -42.00 0.64 -1.11
N PRO A 128 -41.77 -0.68 -1.11
CA PRO A 128 -42.51 -1.60 -0.24
C PRO A 128 -42.25 -1.29 1.24
N SER A 129 -43.20 -1.64 2.11
CA SER A 129 -43.10 -1.51 3.58
C SER A 129 -41.96 -2.34 4.23
N SER A 130 -41.10 -2.94 3.41
CA SER A 130 -39.96 -3.77 3.81
C SER A 130 -38.77 -2.90 4.20
N ARG A 131 -38.15 -3.21 5.35
CA ARG A 131 -36.93 -2.53 5.84
C ARG A 131 -35.66 -2.89 5.05
N LYS A 132 -35.73 -3.87 4.14
CA LYS A 132 -34.60 -4.31 3.32
C LYS A 132 -35.03 -4.75 1.91
N LEU A 133 -34.19 -4.48 0.93
CA LEU A 133 -34.24 -5.07 -0.41
C LEU A 133 -33.01 -5.96 -0.58
N VAL A 134 -33.23 -7.27 -0.74
CA VAL A 134 -32.13 -8.23 -0.94
C VAL A 134 -32.10 -8.67 -2.40
N VAL A 135 -30.97 -8.46 -3.05
CA VAL A 135 -30.74 -8.77 -4.46
C VAL A 135 -29.73 -9.92 -4.57
N PRO A 136 -30.18 -11.18 -4.74
CA PRO A 136 -29.30 -12.28 -5.09
C PRO A 136 -28.71 -12.09 -6.48
N LEU A 137 -27.39 -12.16 -6.60
CA LEU A 137 -26.64 -12.06 -7.85
C LEU A 137 -25.66 -13.23 -7.98
N GLN A 138 -25.68 -13.85 -9.15
CA GLN A 138 -24.65 -14.75 -9.59
C GLN A 138 -23.49 -13.94 -10.19
N CYS A 139 -22.31 -14.10 -9.61
CA CYS A 139 -21.10 -13.36 -9.97
C CYS A 139 -19.95 -14.30 -10.27
N SER A 140 -19.04 -13.89 -11.15
CA SER A 140 -17.77 -14.60 -11.34
C SER A 140 -16.74 -14.20 -10.29
N LEU A 141 -15.86 -15.14 -9.95
CA LEU A 141 -14.60 -14.87 -9.25
C LEU A 141 -13.41 -14.70 -10.21
N ASN A 142 -13.63 -14.91 -11.51
CA ASN A 142 -12.60 -14.86 -12.54
C ASN A 142 -12.66 -13.51 -13.30
N MET A 143 -11.50 -12.88 -13.49
CA MET A 143 -11.36 -11.56 -14.12
C MET A 143 -10.65 -11.64 -15.49
N LEU A 144 -10.79 -12.76 -16.20
CA LEU A 144 -10.27 -12.94 -17.56
C LEU A 144 -11.23 -12.36 -18.62
N GLU A 145 -10.73 -12.17 -19.85
CA GLU A 145 -11.52 -11.65 -20.98
C GLU A 145 -12.81 -12.46 -21.19
N GLY A 146 -13.96 -11.75 -21.24
CA GLY A 146 -15.30 -12.33 -21.35
C GLY A 146 -16.00 -12.62 -20.03
N ASP A 147 -15.34 -12.46 -18.88
CA ASP A 147 -15.94 -12.73 -17.55
C ASP A 147 -15.96 -11.50 -16.62
N THR A 148 -15.25 -10.43 -17.00
CA THR A 148 -15.21 -9.15 -16.28
C THR A 148 -16.59 -8.50 -16.10
N GLY A 149 -17.48 -8.62 -17.10
CA GLY A 149 -18.87 -8.14 -17.00
C GLY A 149 -19.75 -8.96 -16.05
N CYS A 150 -19.34 -10.18 -15.69
CA CYS A 150 -20.02 -11.04 -14.73
C CYS A 150 -19.64 -10.75 -13.26
N SER A 151 -18.92 -9.66 -12.98
CA SER A 151 -18.52 -9.23 -11.63
C SER A 151 -19.31 -8.01 -11.16
N ILE A 152 -19.49 -7.86 -9.84
CA ILE A 152 -20.04 -6.63 -9.25
C ILE A 152 -18.94 -5.59 -9.17
N TRP A 153 -19.21 -4.41 -9.73
CA TRP A 153 -18.31 -3.27 -9.68
C TRP A 153 -18.82 -2.25 -8.65
N PRO A 154 -17.91 -1.58 -7.91
CA PRO A 154 -18.30 -0.50 -7.01
C PRO A 154 -19.25 0.56 -7.62
N SER A 155 -19.01 0.99 -8.87
CA SER A 155 -19.89 1.94 -9.58
C SER A 155 -21.31 1.44 -9.76
N SER A 156 -21.54 0.12 -9.86
CA SER A 156 -22.89 -0.43 -9.96
C SER A 156 -23.59 -0.48 -8.61
N LEU A 157 -22.86 -0.68 -7.50
CA LEU A 157 -23.39 -0.53 -6.14
C LEU A 157 -23.84 0.91 -5.88
N PHE A 158 -22.99 1.89 -6.21
CA PHE A 158 -23.30 3.31 -6.04
C PHE A 158 -24.49 3.75 -6.88
N LEU A 159 -24.52 3.39 -8.16
CA LEU A 159 -25.60 3.78 -9.04
C LEU A 159 -26.94 3.14 -8.61
N SER A 160 -26.88 1.94 -8.03
CA SER A 160 -28.05 1.27 -7.46
C SER A 160 -28.56 1.97 -6.20
N GLU A 161 -27.67 2.38 -5.30
CA GLU A 161 -28.07 3.18 -4.14
C GLU A 161 -28.62 4.55 -4.55
N PHE A 162 -28.05 5.18 -5.59
CA PHE A 162 -28.58 6.42 -6.17
C PHE A 162 -30.01 6.22 -6.68
N VAL A 163 -30.27 5.14 -7.43
CA VAL A 163 -31.63 4.80 -7.91
C VAL A 163 -32.61 4.61 -6.75
N LEU A 164 -32.22 3.85 -5.72
CA LEU A 164 -33.07 3.56 -4.56
C LEU A 164 -33.27 4.78 -3.64
N SER A 165 -32.32 5.70 -3.64
CA SER A 165 -32.36 6.90 -2.80
C SER A 165 -33.20 8.02 -3.38
N TYR A 166 -33.28 8.09 -4.71
CA TYR A 166 -34.01 9.10 -5.46
C TYR A 166 -35.05 8.47 -6.39
N PRO A 167 -35.97 7.63 -5.88
CA PRO A 167 -36.91 6.89 -6.71
C PRO A 167 -37.75 7.81 -7.62
N GLU A 168 -38.06 9.03 -7.17
CA GLU A 168 -38.81 10.04 -7.93
C GLU A 168 -38.14 10.46 -9.24
N LEU A 169 -36.82 10.31 -9.36
CA LEU A 169 -36.12 10.57 -10.61
C LEU A 169 -36.40 9.49 -11.65
N PHE A 170 -36.70 8.25 -11.22
CA PHE A 170 -36.76 7.07 -12.08
C PHE A 170 -38.17 6.47 -12.21
N THR A 171 -39.05 6.68 -11.23
CA THR A 171 -40.44 6.22 -11.27
C THR A 171 -41.14 6.76 -12.51
N ASP A 172 -41.86 5.88 -13.22
CA ASP A 172 -42.56 6.18 -14.47
C ASP A 172 -41.68 6.72 -15.63
N ARG A 173 -40.34 6.64 -15.52
CA ARG A 173 -39.39 7.01 -16.58
C ARG A 173 -38.92 5.79 -17.38
N SER A 174 -38.58 6.02 -18.65
CA SER A 174 -37.87 5.05 -19.49
C SER A 174 -36.37 5.15 -19.26
N CYS A 175 -35.76 4.11 -18.70
CA CYS A 175 -34.35 4.06 -18.35
C CYS A 175 -33.58 3.12 -19.30
N PHE A 176 -32.37 3.52 -19.69
CA PHE A 176 -31.49 2.77 -20.58
C PHE A 176 -30.11 2.68 -19.96
N GLU A 177 -29.64 1.48 -19.66
CA GLU A 177 -28.32 1.27 -19.07
C GLU A 177 -27.33 0.75 -20.13
N VAL A 178 -26.21 1.45 -20.29
CA VAL A 178 -25.06 1.02 -21.12
C VAL A 178 -24.05 0.28 -20.25
N GLY A 179 -23.64 -0.92 -20.68
CA GLY A 179 -22.68 -1.76 -19.94
C GLY A 179 -23.24 -2.24 -18.60
N SER A 180 -24.36 -2.98 -18.63
CA SER A 180 -25.14 -3.31 -17.43
C SER A 180 -24.53 -4.43 -16.57
N GLY A 181 -23.51 -5.15 -17.05
CA GLY A 181 -22.79 -6.16 -16.28
C GLY A 181 -23.69 -7.24 -15.68
N VAL A 182 -23.66 -7.40 -14.36
CA VAL A 182 -24.52 -8.39 -13.65
C VAL A 182 -25.99 -7.99 -13.52
N GLY A 183 -26.38 -6.77 -13.92
CA GLY A 183 -27.78 -6.30 -13.96
C GLY A 183 -28.32 -5.66 -12.67
N LEU A 184 -27.47 -5.37 -11.68
CA LEU A 184 -27.87 -4.86 -10.37
C LEU A 184 -28.67 -3.54 -10.43
N VAL A 185 -28.20 -2.57 -11.22
CA VAL A 185 -28.85 -1.25 -11.37
C VAL A 185 -30.23 -1.42 -12.02
N GLY A 186 -30.32 -2.24 -13.06
CA GLY A 186 -31.59 -2.66 -13.68
C GLY A 186 -32.61 -3.23 -12.72
N ILE A 187 -32.18 -4.11 -11.81
CA ILE A 187 -33.06 -4.69 -10.77
C ILE A 187 -33.57 -3.58 -9.83
N CYS A 188 -32.73 -2.63 -9.46
CA CYS A 188 -33.12 -1.48 -8.63
C CYS A 188 -34.07 -0.52 -9.36
N LEU A 189 -33.88 -0.31 -10.67
CA LEU A 189 -34.81 0.48 -11.51
C LEU A 189 -36.19 -0.15 -11.59
N ALA A 190 -36.25 -1.48 -11.75
CA ALA A 190 -37.51 -2.22 -11.71
C ALA A 190 -38.17 -2.11 -10.32
N HIS A 191 -37.38 -2.17 -9.25
CA HIS A 191 -37.86 -2.01 -7.88
C HIS A 191 -38.53 -0.65 -7.63
N VAL A 192 -37.95 0.45 -8.14
CA VAL A 192 -38.53 1.81 -8.01
C VAL A 192 -39.64 2.11 -9.03
N LYS A 193 -40.11 1.09 -9.74
CA LYS A 193 -41.20 1.15 -10.72
C LYS A 193 -40.90 2.10 -11.88
N ALA A 194 -39.70 2.00 -12.46
CA ALA A 194 -39.45 2.61 -13.77
C ALA A 194 -40.46 2.06 -14.80
N LYS A 195 -40.89 2.90 -15.74
CA LYS A 195 -41.90 2.54 -16.76
C LYS A 195 -41.37 1.48 -17.73
N LYS A 196 -40.09 1.61 -18.08
CA LYS A 196 -39.37 0.73 -19.01
C LYS A 196 -37.90 0.72 -18.63
N VAL A 197 -37.30 -0.47 -18.57
CA VAL A 197 -35.87 -0.63 -18.29
C VAL A 197 -35.23 -1.39 -19.43
N ILE A 198 -34.22 -0.81 -20.06
CA ILE A 198 -33.43 -1.47 -21.12
C ILE A 198 -32.02 -1.66 -20.59
N LEU A 199 -31.58 -2.91 -20.50
CA LEU A 199 -30.23 -3.29 -20.08
C LEU A 199 -29.44 -3.76 -21.29
N THR A 200 -28.21 -3.28 -21.42
CA THR A 200 -27.38 -3.57 -22.59
C THR A 200 -25.96 -3.94 -22.21
N ASP A 201 -25.38 -4.88 -22.96
CA ASP A 201 -23.98 -5.26 -22.85
C ASP A 201 -23.43 -5.71 -24.21
N GLY A 202 -22.13 -5.51 -24.43
CA GLY A 202 -21.43 -5.90 -25.65
C GLY A 202 -21.02 -7.38 -25.66
N ASP A 203 -20.95 -8.01 -24.49
CA ASP A 203 -20.54 -9.40 -24.33
C ASP A 203 -21.74 -10.36 -24.08
N LEU A 204 -21.75 -11.48 -24.80
CA LEU A 204 -22.84 -12.45 -24.77
C LEU A 204 -22.87 -13.29 -23.48
N LEU A 205 -21.71 -13.55 -22.87
CA LEU A 205 -21.64 -14.29 -21.60
C LEU A 205 -22.18 -13.44 -20.45
N THR A 206 -21.80 -12.17 -20.41
CA THR A 206 -22.32 -11.16 -19.50
C THR A 206 -23.83 -11.00 -19.65
N LEU A 207 -24.33 -10.89 -20.88
CA LEU A 207 -25.77 -10.83 -21.16
C LEU A 207 -26.52 -12.08 -20.65
N SER A 208 -25.93 -13.27 -20.80
CA SER A 208 -26.52 -14.52 -20.31
C SER A 208 -26.57 -14.58 -18.79
N ASN A 209 -25.50 -14.14 -18.12
CA ASN A 209 -25.44 -14.07 -16.65
C ASN A 209 -26.41 -13.02 -16.09
N MET A 210 -26.55 -11.88 -16.77
CA MET A 210 -27.51 -10.83 -16.44
C MET A 210 -28.94 -11.35 -16.48
N LYS A 211 -29.32 -12.08 -17.55
CA LYS A 211 -30.65 -12.71 -17.67
C LYS A 211 -30.94 -13.67 -16.50
N LEU A 212 -29.97 -14.53 -16.16
CA LEU A 212 -30.07 -15.43 -15.01
C LEU A 212 -30.27 -14.68 -13.69
N ASN A 213 -29.61 -13.53 -13.52
CA ASN A 213 -29.80 -12.67 -12.34
C ASN A 213 -31.19 -12.02 -12.30
N LEU A 214 -31.75 -11.63 -13.45
CA LEU A 214 -33.12 -11.11 -13.51
C LEU A 214 -34.14 -12.19 -13.12
N GLU A 215 -33.99 -13.42 -13.60
CA GLU A 215 -34.85 -14.56 -13.23
C GLU A 215 -34.80 -14.85 -11.73
N ARG A 216 -33.58 -14.85 -11.15
CA ARG A 216 -33.36 -15.03 -9.70
C ARG A 216 -34.02 -13.94 -8.85
N ASN A 217 -34.24 -12.76 -9.41
CA ASN A 217 -34.91 -11.64 -8.77
C ASN A 217 -36.40 -11.53 -9.17
N HIS A 218 -36.96 -12.58 -9.80
CA HIS A 218 -38.36 -12.66 -10.22
C HIS A 218 -38.79 -11.53 -11.17
N LEU A 219 -37.88 -11.04 -12.00
CA LEU A 219 -38.19 -10.04 -13.02
C LEU A 219 -38.44 -10.72 -14.36
N ASN A 220 -39.60 -10.44 -14.96
CA ASN A 220 -39.89 -10.85 -16.33
C ASN A 220 -39.10 -9.97 -17.31
N TYR A 221 -38.40 -10.59 -18.26
CA TYR A 221 -37.69 -9.87 -19.32
C TYR A 221 -38.08 -10.36 -20.70
N GLU A 222 -38.03 -9.45 -21.69
CA GLU A 222 -38.24 -9.80 -23.09
C GLU A 222 -36.92 -10.10 -23.79
N ASP A 223 -36.82 -11.26 -24.43
CA ASP A 223 -35.67 -11.69 -25.22
C ASP A 223 -35.99 -11.54 -26.72
N GLU A 224 -35.15 -10.81 -27.47
CA GLU A 224 -35.33 -10.70 -28.93
C GLU A 224 -35.08 -12.04 -29.65
N LEU A 225 -34.36 -12.98 -29.01
CA LEU A 225 -34.07 -14.29 -29.58
C LEU A 225 -35.15 -15.35 -29.31
N LEU A 226 -36.04 -15.13 -28.32
CA LEU A 226 -37.08 -16.07 -27.92
C LEU A 226 -38.41 -15.32 -27.68
N LYS A 227 -39.24 -15.20 -28.73
CA LYS A 227 -40.56 -14.58 -28.63
C LYS A 227 -41.50 -15.40 -27.74
N GLN A 228 -41.66 -15.02 -26.48
CA GLN A 228 -42.81 -15.40 -25.66
C GLN A 228 -43.45 -14.14 -25.05
N HIS A 229 -44.78 -14.07 -25.13
CA HIS A 229 -45.59 -12.97 -24.58
C HIS A 229 -46.22 -13.45 -23.26
N GLY A 230 -45.95 -12.73 -22.17
CA GLY A 230 -46.56 -12.95 -20.85
C GLY A 230 -47.28 -11.69 -20.36
N GLU A 231 -48.36 -11.90 -19.59
CA GLU A 231 -49.36 -10.90 -19.18
C GLU A 231 -48.84 -9.75 -18.31
N ALA A 232 -49.59 -8.64 -18.41
CA ALA A 232 -49.25 -7.30 -17.95
C ALA A 232 -49.58 -7.07 -16.47
N GLU A 233 -48.54 -6.90 -15.64
CA GLU A 233 -48.59 -6.08 -14.41
C GLU A 233 -47.21 -5.74 -13.80
N SER A 234 -46.08 -6.14 -14.42
CA SER A 234 -44.70 -5.83 -13.95
C SER A 234 -43.94 -4.89 -14.89
N THR A 235 -42.96 -4.14 -14.34
CA THR A 235 -42.03 -3.29 -15.12
C THR A 235 -41.38 -4.09 -16.24
N ARG A 236 -41.51 -3.61 -17.48
CA ARG A 236 -40.96 -4.28 -18.68
C ARG A 236 -39.45 -4.07 -18.76
N VAL A 237 -38.68 -5.08 -18.33
CA VAL A 237 -37.22 -5.14 -18.49
C VAL A 237 -36.89 -5.78 -19.84
N LYS A 238 -36.01 -5.18 -20.62
CA LYS A 238 -35.54 -5.74 -21.91
C LYS A 238 -34.02 -5.81 -21.91
N CYS A 239 -33.47 -6.97 -22.26
CA CYS A 239 -32.02 -7.16 -22.39
C CYS A 239 -31.62 -7.16 -23.86
N ILE A 240 -30.64 -6.33 -24.24
CA ILE A 240 -30.22 -6.14 -25.64
C ILE A 240 -28.71 -6.31 -25.76
N HIS A 241 -28.26 -7.05 -26.76
CA HIS A 241 -26.85 -7.07 -27.15
C HIS A 241 -26.49 -5.78 -27.88
N LEU A 242 -25.58 -4.97 -27.32
CA LEU A 242 -25.22 -3.66 -27.85
C LEU A 242 -23.69 -3.46 -27.91
N PRO A 243 -23.03 -3.95 -28.98
CA PRO A 243 -21.65 -3.57 -29.29
C PRO A 243 -21.58 -2.09 -29.70
N TRP A 244 -20.83 -1.27 -28.95
CA TRP A 244 -20.77 0.18 -29.17
C TRP A 244 -20.13 0.57 -30.49
N GLU A 245 -19.25 -0.28 -31.03
CA GLU A 245 -18.50 -0.06 -32.26
C GLU A 245 -19.39 -0.14 -33.51
N THR A 246 -20.45 -0.97 -33.47
CA THR A 246 -21.29 -1.27 -34.62
C THR A 246 -22.73 -0.76 -34.51
N ALA A 247 -23.19 -0.37 -33.31
CA ALA A 247 -24.54 0.17 -33.12
C ALA A 247 -24.77 1.44 -33.95
N THR A 248 -25.87 1.53 -34.71
CA THR A 248 -26.15 2.70 -35.56
C THR A 248 -26.95 3.78 -34.84
N ASP A 249 -26.76 5.05 -35.21
CA ASP A 249 -27.51 6.17 -34.64
C ASP A 249 -29.04 6.03 -34.88
N SER A 250 -29.43 5.41 -36.01
CA SER A 250 -30.83 5.11 -36.32
C SER A 250 -31.44 4.16 -35.29
N GLU A 251 -30.78 3.04 -34.99
CA GLU A 251 -31.25 2.06 -34.00
C GLU A 251 -31.32 2.68 -32.60
N LEU A 252 -30.30 3.47 -32.23
CA LEU A 252 -30.25 4.11 -30.91
C LEU A 252 -31.35 5.15 -30.70
N SER A 253 -31.71 5.90 -31.75
CA SER A 253 -32.73 6.96 -31.70
C SER A 253 -34.16 6.43 -31.48
N GLU A 254 -34.41 5.15 -31.74
CA GLU A 254 -35.73 4.52 -31.56
C GLU A 254 -36.06 4.25 -30.08
N TYR A 255 -35.06 4.04 -29.24
CA TYR A 255 -35.26 3.68 -27.83
C TYR A 255 -35.82 4.82 -26.97
N ARG A 256 -35.54 6.08 -27.34
CA ARG A 256 -36.05 7.32 -26.72
C ARG A 256 -36.10 7.29 -25.18
N PRO A 257 -34.96 7.02 -24.50
CA PRO A 257 -34.93 7.00 -23.05
C PRO A 257 -35.16 8.40 -22.46
N ASP A 258 -35.79 8.44 -21.29
CA ASP A 258 -35.81 9.65 -20.45
C ASP A 258 -34.47 9.78 -19.69
N ILE A 259 -33.88 8.65 -19.31
CA ILE A 259 -32.64 8.58 -18.54
C ILE A 259 -31.72 7.51 -19.12
N VAL A 260 -30.45 7.86 -19.30
CA VAL A 260 -29.36 6.93 -19.63
C VAL A 260 -28.49 6.72 -18.39
N LEU A 261 -28.07 5.50 -18.14
CA LEU A 261 -27.27 5.09 -16.98
C LEU A 261 -26.03 4.34 -17.45
N GLY A 262 -24.91 4.50 -16.74
CA GLY A 262 -23.70 3.72 -16.99
C GLY A 262 -22.89 3.55 -15.71
N ALA A 263 -22.58 2.31 -15.37
CA ALA A 263 -21.74 1.98 -14.22
C ALA A 263 -20.37 1.49 -14.72
N ASP A 264 -19.34 2.27 -14.40
CA ASP A 264 -17.94 2.00 -14.71
C ASP A 264 -17.61 1.81 -16.19
N VAL A 265 -18.30 2.52 -17.08
CA VAL A 265 -18.12 2.43 -18.54
C VAL A 265 -16.92 3.22 -19.08
N ILE A 266 -16.18 3.94 -18.23
CA ILE A 266 -15.01 4.76 -18.58
C ILE A 266 -13.72 4.00 -18.21
N TYR A 267 -13.47 2.87 -18.87
CA TYR A 267 -12.36 1.97 -18.50
C TYR A 267 -11.27 1.83 -19.58
N ASP A 268 -11.63 1.93 -20.87
CA ASP A 268 -10.68 1.82 -21.99
C ASP A 268 -10.79 3.05 -22.92
N PRO A 269 -9.71 3.84 -23.09
CA PRO A 269 -9.67 4.96 -24.03
C PRO A 269 -10.07 4.61 -25.47
N SER A 270 -9.84 3.38 -25.92
CA SER A 270 -10.19 2.94 -27.27
C SER A 270 -11.71 2.97 -27.51
N CYS A 271 -12.50 2.77 -26.45
CA CYS A 271 -13.96 2.74 -26.51
C CYS A 271 -14.59 4.14 -26.44
N PHE A 272 -13.87 5.19 -26.01
CA PHE A 272 -14.46 6.51 -25.73
C PHE A 272 -15.19 7.16 -26.91
N PRO A 273 -14.66 7.14 -28.15
CA PRO A 273 -15.38 7.71 -29.30
C PRO A 273 -16.71 6.97 -29.54
N HIS A 274 -16.72 5.66 -29.36
CA HIS A 274 -17.91 4.82 -29.54
C HIS A 274 -18.93 5.04 -28.43
N LEU A 275 -18.49 5.05 -27.17
CA LEU A 275 -19.32 5.33 -26.00
C LEU A 275 -19.96 6.73 -26.08
N LEU A 276 -19.18 7.77 -26.35
CA LEU A 276 -19.69 9.14 -26.43
C LEU A 276 -20.68 9.32 -27.58
N ARG A 277 -20.44 8.67 -28.73
CA ARG A 277 -21.41 8.63 -29.83
C ARG A 277 -22.73 7.99 -29.42
N VAL A 278 -22.68 6.84 -28.74
CA VAL A 278 -23.87 6.15 -28.22
C VAL A 278 -24.64 7.06 -27.25
N LEU A 279 -23.95 7.67 -26.29
CA LEU A 279 -24.56 8.61 -25.33
C LEU A 279 -25.20 9.81 -26.04
N VAL A 280 -24.51 10.44 -27.00
CA VAL A 280 -25.06 11.56 -27.78
C VAL A 280 -26.28 11.15 -28.59
N ALA A 281 -26.27 9.98 -29.25
CA ALA A 281 -27.39 9.47 -30.02
C ALA A 281 -28.63 9.22 -29.15
N LEU A 282 -28.44 8.60 -27.96
CA LEU A 282 -29.51 8.37 -26.99
C LEU A 282 -30.07 9.67 -26.41
N LEU A 283 -29.23 10.71 -26.22
CA LEU A 283 -29.64 12.01 -25.66
C LEU A 283 -30.30 12.96 -26.67
N ARG A 284 -29.94 12.88 -27.97
CA ARG A 284 -30.47 13.77 -29.02
C ARG A 284 -31.92 13.48 -29.41
N GLY A 285 -32.38 12.23 -29.25
CA GLY A 285 -33.69 11.80 -29.77
C GLY A 285 -33.79 11.90 -31.31
N PRO A 286 -34.93 11.54 -31.93
CA PRO A 286 -35.03 11.49 -33.38
C PRO A 286 -34.94 12.89 -34.02
N THR A 287 -34.16 12.99 -35.09
CA THR A 287 -34.18 14.15 -35.98
C THR A 287 -35.51 14.17 -36.76
N LYS A 288 -36.24 15.29 -36.67
CA LYS A 288 -37.47 15.51 -37.45
C LYS A 288 -37.19 15.22 -38.94
N ARG A 289 -37.87 14.21 -39.50
CA ARG A 289 -38.26 14.26 -40.91
C ARG A 289 -39.59 15.00 -41.00
N ASP A 290 -39.67 15.93 -41.95
CA ASP A 290 -40.88 16.64 -42.33
C ASP A 290 -42.06 15.68 -42.47
N ASN A 291 -43.04 15.79 -41.57
CA ASN A 291 -44.43 16.05 -41.94
C ASN A 291 -45.29 16.18 -40.68
N GLY A 292 -46.17 17.18 -40.72
CA GLY A 292 -46.90 17.69 -39.57
C GLY A 292 -47.80 16.66 -38.88
N SER A 293 -47.63 16.55 -37.57
CA SER A 293 -48.73 16.51 -36.61
C SER A 293 -48.17 16.97 -35.26
N LEU A 294 -48.82 17.98 -34.68
CA LEU A 294 -48.49 18.48 -33.35
C LEU A 294 -48.99 17.47 -32.32
N GLU A 295 -48.08 16.72 -31.71
CA GLU A 295 -48.24 16.25 -30.34
C GLU A 295 -47.20 16.97 -29.48
N THR A 296 -47.62 18.11 -28.93
CA THR A 296 -46.92 18.81 -27.86
C THR A 296 -47.14 18.09 -26.54
N GLU A 297 -46.47 16.96 -26.33
CA GLU A 297 -46.10 16.57 -24.97
C GLU A 297 -44.75 17.22 -24.65
N ARG A 298 -44.74 18.17 -23.70
CA ARG A 298 -43.50 18.74 -23.15
C ARG A 298 -42.75 17.66 -22.38
N ARG A 299 -41.98 16.82 -23.09
CA ARG A 299 -41.11 15.82 -22.48
C ARG A 299 -39.84 16.49 -21.96
N SER A 300 -39.42 16.10 -20.76
CA SER A 300 -38.16 16.54 -20.15
C SER A 300 -36.98 16.14 -21.05
N PRO A 301 -35.94 16.97 -21.24
CA PRO A 301 -34.77 16.58 -22.02
C PRO A 301 -34.09 15.37 -21.37
N ALA A 302 -33.66 14.42 -22.21
CA ALA A 302 -32.97 13.22 -21.75
C ALA A 302 -31.65 13.58 -21.03
N VAL A 303 -31.28 12.78 -20.04
CA VAL A 303 -30.08 12.98 -19.22
C VAL A 303 -29.34 11.67 -19.04
N ALA A 304 -28.00 11.71 -19.04
CA ALA A 304 -27.21 10.54 -18.71
C ALA A 304 -26.55 10.70 -17.33
N TYR A 305 -26.62 9.67 -16.49
CA TYR A 305 -25.89 9.56 -15.24
C TYR A 305 -24.84 8.44 -15.37
N VAL A 306 -23.57 8.78 -15.22
CA VAL A 306 -22.47 7.82 -15.28
C VAL A 306 -21.72 7.83 -13.97
N ALA A 307 -21.64 6.69 -13.31
CA ALA A 307 -20.81 6.47 -12.14
C ALA A 307 -19.53 5.75 -12.58
N SER A 308 -18.34 6.20 -12.16
CA SER A 308 -17.08 5.55 -12.55
C SER A 308 -16.00 5.64 -11.49
N VAL A 309 -15.09 4.66 -11.51
CA VAL A 309 -13.87 4.65 -10.70
C VAL A 309 -12.71 5.20 -11.53
N ILE A 310 -12.13 6.31 -11.10
CA ILE A 310 -10.96 6.95 -11.71
C ILE A 310 -9.72 6.16 -11.25
N ARG A 311 -9.47 5.06 -11.95
CA ARG A 311 -8.25 4.24 -11.75
C ARG A 311 -6.98 4.91 -12.29
N ASN A 312 -7.16 5.73 -13.32
CA ASN A 312 -6.10 6.46 -13.99
C ASN A 312 -6.62 7.85 -14.39
N ALA A 313 -6.00 8.89 -13.84
CA ALA A 313 -6.37 10.27 -14.12
C ALA A 313 -6.18 10.64 -15.60
N ASP A 314 -5.18 10.08 -16.29
CA ASP A 314 -4.96 10.32 -17.72
C ASP A 314 -6.09 9.76 -18.57
N THR A 315 -6.56 8.55 -18.24
CA THR A 315 -7.72 7.90 -18.88
C THR A 315 -8.99 8.74 -18.70
N PHE A 316 -9.23 9.23 -17.49
CA PHE A 316 -10.39 10.09 -17.23
C PHE A 316 -10.27 11.48 -17.88
N ASN A 317 -9.07 12.09 -17.87
CA ASN A 317 -8.80 13.36 -18.55
C ASN A 317 -8.95 13.25 -20.07
N ALA A 318 -8.58 12.12 -20.67
CA ALA A 318 -8.82 11.85 -22.09
C ALA A 318 -10.33 11.79 -22.39
N PHE A 319 -11.13 11.17 -21.52
CA PHE A 319 -12.59 11.19 -21.62
C PHE A 319 -13.15 12.62 -21.51
N LEU A 320 -12.74 13.40 -20.51
CA LEU A 320 -13.16 14.80 -20.33
C LEU A 320 -12.83 15.68 -21.55
N THR A 321 -11.64 15.48 -22.13
CA THR A 321 -11.20 16.20 -23.32
C THR A 321 -12.12 15.91 -24.52
N LEU A 322 -12.52 14.65 -24.71
CA LEU A 322 -13.45 14.27 -25.79
C LEU A 322 -14.88 14.76 -25.51
N VAL A 323 -15.32 14.80 -24.25
CA VAL A 323 -16.62 15.37 -23.86
C VAL A 323 -16.69 16.85 -24.22
N ASP A 324 -15.64 17.63 -23.98
CA ASP A 324 -15.61 19.06 -24.32
C ASP A 324 -15.62 19.32 -25.84
N GLN A 325 -15.11 18.37 -26.63
CA GLN A 325 -15.16 18.41 -28.10
C GLN A 325 -16.54 18.04 -28.67
N MET A 326 -17.44 17.50 -27.84
CA MET A 326 -18.79 17.09 -28.21
C MET A 326 -19.83 18.06 -27.64
N ASP A 327 -21.08 18.01 -28.13
CA ASP A 327 -22.18 18.90 -27.68
C ASP A 327 -22.68 18.59 -26.24
N LEU A 328 -21.83 18.05 -25.37
CA LEU A 328 -22.18 17.62 -24.03
C LEU A 328 -21.68 18.62 -22.98
N SER A 329 -22.56 18.93 -22.04
CA SER A 329 -22.24 19.53 -20.76
C SER A 329 -22.10 18.40 -19.76
N ILE A 330 -21.03 18.45 -18.98
CA ILE A 330 -20.78 17.53 -17.87
C ILE A 330 -20.95 18.30 -16.57
N THR A 331 -21.65 17.71 -15.61
CA THR A 331 -21.76 18.21 -14.25
C THR A 331 -21.37 17.08 -13.32
N ASP A 332 -20.40 17.30 -12.46
CA ASP A 332 -20.14 16.40 -11.34
C ASP A 332 -21.25 16.58 -10.29
N LEU A 333 -21.96 15.49 -10.00
CA LEU A 333 -23.05 15.43 -9.02
C LEU A 333 -22.71 14.57 -7.81
N THR A 334 -21.45 14.17 -7.66
CA THR A 334 -21.00 13.25 -6.59
C THR A 334 -21.43 13.76 -5.22
N GLU A 335 -21.28 15.06 -4.96
CA GLU A 335 -21.69 15.70 -3.71
C GLU A 335 -23.16 16.18 -3.73
N GLU A 336 -23.65 16.72 -4.87
CA GLU A 336 -25.01 17.29 -4.98
C GLU A 336 -26.10 16.22 -4.84
N LEU A 337 -25.89 15.07 -5.48
CA LEU A 337 -26.82 13.94 -5.51
C LEU A 337 -26.29 12.73 -4.76
N LYS A 338 -25.42 12.95 -3.78
CA LYS A 338 -24.98 11.90 -2.88
C LYS A 338 -26.22 11.26 -2.23
N PRO A 339 -26.38 9.92 -2.27
CA PRO A 339 -27.46 9.26 -1.55
C PRO A 339 -27.52 9.75 -0.10
N PRO A 340 -28.66 10.28 0.37
CA PRO A 340 -28.77 10.92 1.68
C PRO A 340 -28.65 9.91 2.82
N TYR A 341 -28.80 8.62 2.52
CA TYR A 341 -28.61 7.52 3.43
C TYR A 341 -27.61 6.52 2.86
N GLU A 342 -26.88 5.88 3.75
CA GLU A 342 -26.04 4.73 3.44
C GLU A 342 -26.90 3.48 3.50
N LEU A 343 -27.24 2.94 2.32
CA LEU A 343 -28.11 1.76 2.21
C LEU A 343 -27.28 0.46 2.27
N LEU A 344 -25.96 0.55 2.10
CA LEU A 344 -25.01 -0.55 2.21
C LEU A 344 -23.99 -0.35 3.35
N PRO A 345 -24.41 -0.01 4.58
CA PRO A 345 -23.50 0.37 5.68
C PRO A 345 -22.58 -0.76 6.17
N TYR A 346 -22.81 -1.98 5.67
CA TYR A 346 -22.03 -3.16 6.01
C TYR A 346 -20.99 -3.53 4.94
N MET A 347 -21.00 -2.88 3.77
CA MET A 347 -20.08 -3.20 2.68
C MET A 347 -18.81 -2.35 2.77
N HIS A 348 -17.89 -2.68 3.67
CA HIS A 348 -16.63 -1.94 3.82
C HIS A 348 -15.73 -1.98 2.56
N SER A 349 -15.85 -3.01 1.72
CA SER A 349 -15.18 -3.05 0.40
C SER A 349 -15.70 -1.99 -0.57
N TYR A 350 -16.86 -1.44 -0.27
CA TYR A 350 -17.57 -0.37 -0.93
C TYR A 350 -17.78 0.81 0.06
N ASP A 351 -16.84 1.03 0.98
CA ASP A 351 -16.92 2.12 1.95
C ASP A 351 -16.90 3.49 1.23
N ARG A 352 -17.99 4.24 1.40
CA ARG A 352 -18.20 5.58 0.82
C ARG A 352 -17.36 6.67 1.49
N SER A 353 -16.74 6.39 2.63
CA SER A 353 -16.00 7.33 3.47
C SER A 353 -14.47 7.20 3.38
N SER A 354 -13.98 6.08 2.87
CA SER A 354 -12.55 5.83 2.65
C SER A 354 -11.97 6.71 1.55
N LYS A 355 -11.07 7.62 1.91
CA LYS A 355 -10.25 8.43 0.97
C LYS A 355 -9.06 7.66 0.36
N THR A 356 -8.90 6.40 0.75
CA THR A 356 -7.71 5.58 0.40
C THR A 356 -8.01 4.56 -0.68
N TYR A 357 -9.29 4.26 -0.89
CA TYR A 357 -9.82 3.40 -1.94
C TYR A 357 -11.17 3.98 -2.33
N HIS A 358 -11.19 4.87 -3.31
CA HIS A 358 -12.41 5.47 -3.84
C HIS A 358 -13.18 4.41 -4.64
N PRO A 359 -14.31 3.88 -4.16
CA PRO A 359 -14.99 2.84 -4.91
C PRO A 359 -15.76 3.47 -6.08
N CYS A 360 -16.15 4.75 -6.01
CA CYS A 360 -16.73 5.50 -7.13
C CYS A 360 -16.19 6.92 -7.06
N ASP A 361 -15.14 7.20 -7.80
CA ASP A 361 -14.49 8.51 -7.78
C ASP A 361 -15.41 9.64 -8.28
N ILE A 362 -16.44 9.34 -9.09
CA ILE A 362 -17.33 10.38 -9.61
C ILE A 362 -18.71 9.86 -10.07
N LEU A 363 -19.76 10.64 -9.82
CA LEU A 363 -21.07 10.58 -10.50
C LEU A 363 -21.20 11.81 -11.41
N ILE A 364 -21.14 11.60 -12.71
CA ILE A 364 -21.30 12.67 -13.70
C ILE A 364 -22.68 12.63 -14.32
N ARG A 365 -23.26 13.82 -14.50
CA ARG A 365 -24.45 14.05 -15.30
C ARG A 365 -24.07 14.69 -16.62
N LEU A 366 -24.45 14.06 -17.72
CA LEU A 366 -24.27 14.59 -19.07
C LEU A 366 -25.62 15.09 -19.61
N LYS A 367 -25.63 16.32 -20.12
CA LYS A 367 -26.75 16.95 -20.83
C LYS A 367 -26.24 17.64 -22.09
N LEU A 368 -27.09 17.84 -23.10
CA LEU A 368 -26.70 18.66 -24.26
C LEU A 368 -26.49 20.13 -23.83
N ARG A 369 -25.38 20.77 -24.25
CA ARG A 369 -25.04 22.17 -23.88
C ARG A 369 -26.09 23.16 -24.42
N LEU A 370 -26.66 23.99 -23.54
CA LEU A 370 -27.37 25.22 -23.87
C LEU A 370 -26.48 26.41 -23.51
N ILE A 371 -26.17 27.28 -24.48
CA ILE A 371 -25.16 28.34 -24.36
C ILE A 371 -25.73 29.55 -23.58
N SER A 372 -25.19 29.87 -22.39
CA SER A 372 -25.21 31.22 -21.78
C SER A 372 -24.21 31.39 -20.60
N LYS A 373 -23.56 32.57 -20.51
CA LYS A 373 -22.47 32.97 -19.56
C LYS A 373 -22.97 33.62 -18.23
N GLN A 374 -22.02 33.78 -17.25
CA GLN A 374 -21.91 34.70 -16.05
C GLN A 374 -22.38 34.18 -14.65
N TYR A 375 -21.79 34.42 -13.44
CA TYR A 375 -20.74 35.29 -12.80
C TYR A 375 -20.01 34.56 -11.61
N SER A 376 -18.85 35.07 -11.13
CA SER A 376 -17.89 34.42 -10.17
C SER A 376 -18.07 34.72 -8.66
N VAL A 377 -17.98 33.68 -7.81
CA VAL A 377 -17.83 33.76 -6.34
C VAL A 377 -16.33 33.89 -5.97
N MET A 378 -15.99 34.69 -4.95
CA MET A 378 -14.61 34.83 -4.42
C MET A 378 -14.23 33.64 -3.52
N GLU A 379 -13.02 33.13 -3.65
CA GLU A 379 -12.50 31.98 -2.88
C GLU A 379 -11.34 32.36 -1.96
N VAL A 380 -11.28 31.79 -0.74
CA VAL A 380 -10.23 32.10 0.25
C VAL A 380 -9.22 30.95 0.33
N ILE A 381 -7.93 31.27 0.44
CA ILE A 381 -6.81 30.34 0.60
C ILE A 381 -6.12 30.61 1.93
N HIS A 382 -5.99 29.62 2.79
CA HIS A 382 -5.39 29.69 4.11
C HIS A 382 -4.02 28.99 4.14
N ALA A 383 -2.97 29.76 4.44
CA ALA A 383 -1.61 29.28 4.59
C ALA A 383 -1.24 29.21 6.08
N TRP A 384 -1.27 28.02 6.67
CA TRP A 384 -0.91 27.80 8.07
C TRP A 384 0.57 27.48 8.22
N SER A 385 1.27 28.18 9.11
CA SER A 385 2.71 27.98 9.28
C SER A 385 3.19 28.21 10.72
N ALA A 386 4.34 27.62 11.05
CA ALA A 386 5.10 28.01 12.23
C ALA A 386 5.91 29.29 11.93
N PRO A 387 6.32 30.07 12.94
CA PRO A 387 7.24 31.18 12.74
C PRO A 387 8.53 30.73 12.05
N ARG A 388 9.10 31.60 11.20
CA ARG A 388 10.36 31.36 10.47
C ARG A 388 10.32 30.17 9.47
N SER A 389 9.13 29.73 9.06
CA SER A 389 8.93 28.68 8.04
C SER A 389 8.89 29.16 6.57
N LEU A 390 9.28 30.39 6.27
CA LEU A 390 9.18 31.02 4.92
C LEU A 390 7.77 31.44 4.48
N SER A 391 6.79 31.46 5.38
CA SER A 391 5.41 31.83 5.04
C SER A 391 5.28 33.24 4.46
N THR A 392 6.09 34.20 4.92
CA THR A 392 6.08 35.56 4.33
C THR A 392 6.59 35.57 2.88
N SER A 393 7.55 34.73 2.52
CA SER A 393 7.98 34.59 1.12
C SER A 393 6.87 34.02 0.24
N LEU A 394 6.07 33.09 0.76
CA LEU A 394 4.88 32.58 0.07
C LEU A 394 3.79 33.65 -0.04
N MET A 395 3.58 34.49 0.97
CA MET A 395 2.66 35.63 0.87
C MET A 395 3.06 36.58 -0.26
N TYR A 396 4.34 36.97 -0.34
CA TYR A 396 4.85 37.80 -1.42
C TYR A 396 4.66 37.17 -2.80
N SER A 397 4.86 35.86 -2.89
CA SER A 397 4.63 35.06 -4.10
C SER A 397 3.17 35.09 -4.55
N PHE A 398 2.22 34.88 -3.65
CA PHE A 398 0.79 34.96 -3.97
C PHE A 398 0.33 36.39 -4.28
N ALA A 399 0.98 37.41 -3.71
CA ALA A 399 0.71 38.81 -4.04
C ALA A 399 1.08 39.20 -5.49
N GLN A 400 1.92 38.41 -6.17
CA GLN A 400 2.26 38.64 -7.59
C GLN A 400 1.20 38.13 -8.57
N ARG A 401 0.17 37.46 -8.09
CA ARG A 401 -0.91 36.97 -8.95
C ARG A 401 -1.88 38.09 -9.26
N ASP A 402 -2.29 38.19 -10.51
CA ASP A 402 -3.25 39.23 -10.95
C ASP A 402 -4.68 39.00 -10.42
N ASP A 403 -4.99 37.78 -9.99
CA ASP A 403 -6.30 37.30 -9.56
C ASP A 403 -6.43 37.13 -8.04
N THR A 404 -5.41 37.51 -7.26
CA THR A 404 -5.33 37.27 -5.82
C THR A 404 -5.07 38.56 -5.03
N GLU A 405 -5.73 38.72 -3.90
CA GLU A 405 -5.38 39.70 -2.85
C GLU A 405 -4.87 38.97 -1.60
N VAL A 406 -4.01 39.61 -0.80
CA VAL A 406 -3.33 38.95 0.34
C VAL A 406 -3.61 39.64 1.67
N LEU A 407 -3.69 38.86 2.74
CA LEU A 407 -3.81 39.33 4.13
C LEU A 407 -2.66 38.74 4.97
N ASP A 408 -1.92 39.61 5.66
CA ASP A 408 -0.84 39.22 6.56
C ASP A 408 -1.34 39.06 8.01
N GLU A 409 -1.38 37.82 8.51
CA GLU A 409 -1.77 37.43 9.88
C GLU A 409 -2.99 38.16 10.44
N PRO A 410 -4.17 38.08 9.79
CA PRO A 410 -5.36 38.84 10.18
C PRO A 410 -5.85 38.52 11.61
N LEU A 411 -5.51 37.35 12.15
CA LEU A 411 -5.91 36.91 13.50
C LEU A 411 -4.98 37.43 14.63
N TYR A 412 -3.90 38.14 14.31
CA TYR A 412 -2.85 38.45 15.29
C TYR A 412 -3.34 39.37 16.42
N ALA A 413 -4.18 40.36 16.11
CA ALA A 413 -4.72 41.28 17.10
C ALA A 413 -5.64 40.58 18.10
N ALA A 414 -6.52 39.71 17.61
CA ALA A 414 -7.37 38.87 18.44
C ALA A 414 -6.54 37.97 19.36
N TYR A 415 -5.47 37.37 18.84
CA TYR A 415 -4.52 36.57 19.62
C TYR A 415 -3.85 37.39 20.74
N LEU A 416 -3.31 38.58 20.46
CA LEU A 416 -2.63 39.41 21.48
C LEU A 416 -3.60 39.96 22.54
N LYS A 417 -4.85 40.22 22.16
CA LYS A 417 -5.90 40.64 23.10
C LYS A 417 -6.28 39.50 24.04
N SER A 418 -6.51 38.31 23.50
CA SER A 418 -6.97 37.14 24.25
C SER A 418 -5.88 36.55 25.16
N THR A 419 -4.66 36.41 24.65
CA THR A 419 -3.56 35.76 25.39
C THR A 419 -2.80 36.71 26.30
N GLY A 420 -2.89 38.03 26.08
CA GLY A 420 -2.07 39.01 26.78
C GLY A 420 -0.57 38.93 26.44
N ALA A 421 -0.19 38.20 25.38
CA ALA A 421 1.21 38.04 24.99
C ALA A 421 1.88 39.40 24.75
N ASP A 422 3.04 39.61 25.37
CA ASP A 422 3.78 40.86 25.27
C ASP A 422 4.57 40.94 23.96
N ARG A 423 4.43 42.05 23.26
CA ARG A 423 5.15 42.41 22.03
C ARG A 423 5.39 43.91 22.07
N PRO A 424 6.59 44.40 21.72
CA PRO A 424 6.83 45.85 21.84
C PRO A 424 5.96 46.74 20.90
N TYR A 425 5.22 46.17 19.93
CA TYR A 425 4.27 46.84 19.04
C TYR A 425 2.80 46.52 19.39
N ARG A 426 2.55 45.88 20.53
CA ARG A 426 1.24 45.33 20.92
C ARG A 426 0.16 46.40 20.93
N ASP A 427 0.39 47.52 21.59
CA ASP A 427 -0.63 48.56 21.76
C ASP A 427 -0.98 49.24 20.43
N GLU A 428 0.02 49.46 19.58
CA GLU A 428 -0.19 49.97 18.22
C GLU A 428 -1.02 49.00 17.39
N LEU A 429 -0.71 47.70 17.45
CA LEU A 429 -1.43 46.66 16.72
C LEU A 429 -2.90 46.56 17.18
N LEU A 430 -3.15 46.53 18.49
CA LEU A 430 -4.51 46.49 19.05
C LEU A 430 -5.33 47.74 18.74
N SER A 431 -4.68 48.89 18.54
CA SER A 431 -5.36 50.13 18.17
C SER A 431 -5.77 50.20 16.69
N LYS A 432 -5.08 49.45 15.82
CA LYS A 432 -5.21 49.55 14.36
C LYS A 432 -5.89 48.35 13.68
N MET A 433 -5.92 47.19 14.35
CA MET A 433 -6.50 45.96 13.81
C MET A 433 -7.73 45.51 14.60
N GLU A 434 -8.67 44.85 13.93
CA GLU A 434 -9.84 44.25 14.59
C GLU A 434 -9.39 43.15 15.55
N CYS A 435 -9.83 43.26 16.80
CA CYS A 435 -9.44 42.36 17.88
C CYS A 435 -10.52 41.33 18.21
N ASP A 436 -11.71 41.44 17.62
CA ASP A 436 -12.78 40.46 17.71
C ASP A 436 -12.58 39.37 16.66
N GLY A 437 -12.20 38.18 17.10
CA GLY A 437 -11.94 37.05 16.20
C GLY A 437 -13.13 36.66 15.33
N GLU A 438 -14.37 36.89 15.78
CA GLU A 438 -15.56 36.60 14.98
C GLU A 438 -15.68 37.56 13.80
N LYS A 439 -15.49 38.85 14.04
CA LYS A 439 -15.49 39.88 13.00
C LYS A 439 -14.32 39.72 12.04
N VAL A 440 -13.13 39.34 12.53
CA VAL A 440 -11.99 39.06 11.66
C VAL A 440 -12.33 37.95 10.66
N VAL A 441 -12.95 36.86 11.10
CA VAL A 441 -13.30 35.76 10.19
C VAL A 441 -14.41 36.18 9.22
N LYS A 442 -15.50 36.77 9.71
CA LYS A 442 -16.67 37.08 8.88
C LYS A 442 -16.47 38.28 7.96
N ASP A 443 -15.93 39.37 8.49
CA ASP A 443 -15.92 40.66 7.82
C ASP A 443 -14.59 40.96 7.11
N ILE A 444 -13.48 40.33 7.54
CA ILE A 444 -12.15 40.56 6.95
C ILE A 444 -11.73 39.38 6.08
N ILE A 445 -11.75 38.16 6.61
CA ILE A 445 -11.33 36.96 5.85
C ILE A 445 -12.36 36.65 4.76
N TYR A 446 -13.66 36.55 5.09
CA TYR A 446 -14.72 36.28 4.11
C TYR A 446 -15.51 37.52 3.69
N GLY A 447 -15.05 38.72 4.05
CA GLY A 447 -15.64 39.99 3.61
C GLY A 447 -15.56 40.18 2.09
N PRO A 448 -16.21 41.19 1.52
CA PRO A 448 -16.15 41.48 0.08
C PRO A 448 -14.71 41.71 -0.38
N GLY A 449 -14.35 41.20 -1.56
CA GLY A 449 -13.03 41.35 -2.17
C GLY A 449 -13.12 41.73 -3.64
N ASN A 450 -12.02 42.26 -4.19
CA ASN A 450 -11.97 42.77 -5.56
C ASN A 450 -11.29 41.79 -6.53
N LYS A 451 -10.79 40.68 -6.01
CA LYS A 451 -10.05 39.63 -6.73
C LYS A 451 -10.78 38.29 -6.60
N LYS A 452 -10.41 37.35 -7.47
CA LYS A 452 -11.02 36.01 -7.47
C LYS A 452 -10.63 35.23 -6.21
N TYR A 453 -9.37 35.34 -5.79
CA TYR A 453 -8.84 34.66 -4.63
C TYR A 453 -8.40 35.64 -3.55
N ARG A 454 -8.51 35.23 -2.28
CA ARG A 454 -7.91 35.92 -1.13
C ARG A 454 -7.00 34.97 -0.37
N PHE A 455 -5.70 35.28 -0.32
CA PHE A 455 -4.71 34.49 0.40
C PHE A 455 -4.49 35.05 1.81
N CYS A 456 -4.70 34.22 2.84
CA CYS A 456 -4.48 34.56 4.24
C CYS A 456 -3.25 33.84 4.77
N LYS A 457 -2.20 34.59 5.09
CA LYS A 457 -1.05 34.05 5.83
C LYS A 457 -1.38 33.97 7.31
N HIS A 458 -1.27 32.78 7.89
CA HIS A 458 -1.50 32.54 9.31
C HIS A 458 -0.28 31.95 10.01
N ILE A 459 -0.07 32.35 11.25
CA ILE A 459 0.80 31.63 12.19
C ILE A 459 -0.10 30.75 13.07
N SER A 460 0.16 29.45 13.10
CA SER A 460 -0.71 28.44 13.70
C SER A 460 -1.17 28.75 15.13
N LYS A 461 -0.29 29.27 15.99
CA LYS A 461 -0.62 29.65 17.37
C LYS A 461 -1.64 30.79 17.51
N GLN A 462 -1.89 31.56 16.44
CA GLN A 462 -2.90 32.62 16.43
C GLN A 462 -4.32 32.06 16.31
N ARG A 463 -4.48 30.76 16.03
CA ARG A 463 -5.77 30.10 16.07
C ARG A 463 -6.22 29.91 17.52
N LEU A 464 -7.02 30.85 18.01
CA LEU A 464 -7.65 30.77 19.32
C LEU A 464 -8.77 29.71 19.35
N LEU A 465 -8.97 29.09 20.52
CA LEU A 465 -10.15 28.27 20.79
C LEU A 465 -11.39 29.17 20.80
N GLY A 466 -12.43 28.78 20.08
CA GLY A 466 -13.70 29.53 19.99
C GLY A 466 -13.81 30.52 18.82
N LEU A 467 -12.85 30.52 17.88
CA LEU A 467 -13.03 31.20 16.59
C LEU A 467 -14.17 30.55 15.78
N PRO A 468 -14.87 31.31 14.90
CA PRO A 468 -15.95 30.76 14.08
C PRO A 468 -15.50 29.55 13.26
N SER A 469 -16.36 28.51 13.21
CA SER A 469 -16.08 27.26 12.50
C SER A 469 -15.82 27.47 11.00
N GLU A 470 -16.36 28.56 10.43
CA GLU A 470 -16.16 28.94 9.04
C GLU A 470 -14.69 29.09 8.68
N LEU A 471 -13.84 29.51 9.62
CA LEU A 471 -12.39 29.63 9.40
C LEU A 471 -11.73 28.31 8.99
N MET A 472 -12.28 27.18 9.43
CA MET A 472 -11.76 25.84 9.11
C MET A 472 -12.61 25.10 8.08
N SER A 473 -13.91 25.44 7.99
CA SER A 473 -14.85 24.73 7.12
C SER A 473 -15.01 25.35 5.74
N LYS A 474 -14.49 26.56 5.50
CA LYS A 474 -14.58 27.27 4.23
C LYS A 474 -13.19 27.62 3.70
N GLY A 475 -13.09 27.72 2.38
CA GLY A 475 -11.82 28.04 1.72
C GLY A 475 -10.89 26.84 1.62
N LYS A 476 -9.74 27.07 0.98
CA LYS A 476 -8.74 26.06 0.65
C LYS A 476 -7.57 26.18 1.63
N HIS A 477 -7.10 25.07 2.20
CA HIS A 477 -6.08 25.08 3.25
C HIS A 477 -4.79 24.38 2.82
N PHE A 478 -3.65 24.95 3.19
CA PHE A 478 -2.38 24.23 3.18
C PHE A 478 -1.55 24.58 4.41
N ILE A 479 -0.63 23.68 4.76
CA ILE A 479 0.29 23.81 5.88
C ILE A 479 1.72 23.87 5.34
N LEU A 480 2.45 24.89 5.77
CA LEU A 480 3.86 25.07 5.50
C LEU A 480 4.67 24.67 6.75
N ILE A 481 5.42 23.59 6.62
CA ILE A 481 6.33 23.10 7.65
C ILE A 481 7.77 23.47 7.34
N ARG A 482 8.61 23.52 8.37
CA ARG A 482 10.06 23.65 8.25
C ARG A 482 10.73 22.85 9.34
N ASN A 483 11.87 22.25 9.04
CA ASN A 483 12.61 21.48 10.03
C ASN A 483 12.95 22.36 11.26
N PRO A 484 12.60 21.95 12.50
CA PRO A 484 12.89 22.72 13.70
C PRO A 484 14.37 23.06 13.89
N LEU A 485 15.28 22.25 13.35
CA LEU A 485 16.72 22.54 13.29
C LEU A 485 17.03 23.92 12.66
N ASN A 486 16.22 24.32 11.67
CA ASN A 486 16.36 25.58 10.94
C ASN A 486 15.52 26.71 11.56
N ILE A 487 14.47 26.37 12.34
CA ILE A 487 13.60 27.34 13.02
C ILE A 487 14.27 27.87 14.30
N LEU A 488 14.73 26.98 15.19
CA LEU A 488 15.13 27.33 16.56
C LEU A 488 16.26 28.39 16.61
N PRO A 489 17.39 28.24 15.89
CA PRO A 489 18.46 29.25 15.92
C PRO A 489 18.07 30.57 15.23
N SER A 490 17.06 30.52 14.37
CA SER A 490 16.57 31.66 13.59
C SER A 490 15.56 32.48 14.37
N PHE A 491 14.70 31.82 15.15
CA PHE A 491 13.67 32.45 15.97
C PHE A 491 14.23 33.09 17.23
N GLU A 492 15.23 32.47 17.88
CA GLU A 492 15.90 33.02 19.08
C GLU A 492 16.44 34.45 18.87
N LYS A 493 16.84 34.80 17.64
CA LYS A 493 17.37 36.13 17.30
C LYS A 493 16.36 37.26 17.45
N VAL A 494 15.07 36.94 17.42
CA VAL A 494 13.97 37.91 17.36
C VAL A 494 12.95 37.72 18.48
N HIS A 495 12.88 36.53 19.09
CA HIS A 495 12.03 36.28 20.25
C HIS A 495 12.55 35.10 21.09
N PRO A 496 12.37 35.10 22.42
CA PRO A 496 12.70 33.94 23.27
C PRO A 496 12.00 32.66 22.81
N LEU A 497 12.72 31.53 22.92
CA LEU A 497 12.21 30.22 22.51
C LEU A 497 11.33 29.62 23.61
N SER A 498 10.18 29.10 23.21
CA SER A 498 9.38 28.16 23.98
C SER A 498 8.62 27.25 23.03
N PHE A 499 8.19 26.08 23.50
CA PHE A 499 7.41 25.15 22.68
C PHE A 499 6.11 25.78 22.16
N ALA A 500 5.39 26.51 23.02
CA ALA A 500 4.17 27.23 22.66
C ALA A 500 4.41 28.33 21.61
N GLU A 501 5.54 29.03 21.67
CA GLU A 501 5.86 30.09 20.70
C GLU A 501 6.14 29.57 19.29
N LEU A 502 6.51 28.29 19.13
CA LEU A 502 6.84 27.67 17.84
C LEU A 502 5.61 27.22 17.05
N GLY A 503 4.47 26.98 17.69
CA GLY A 503 3.21 26.69 17.00
C GLY A 503 3.14 25.31 16.30
N LEU A 504 4.09 24.41 16.54
CA LEU A 504 4.14 23.10 15.86
C LEU A 504 3.03 22.15 16.33
N GLY A 505 2.63 22.22 17.60
CA GLY A 505 1.50 21.44 18.12
C GLY A 505 0.19 21.88 17.47
N GLU A 506 0.01 23.19 17.33
CA GLU A 506 -1.16 23.78 16.68
C GLU A 506 -1.24 23.44 15.20
N LEU A 507 -0.10 23.30 14.50
CA LEU A 507 -0.08 22.81 13.12
C LEU A 507 -0.59 21.36 13.01
N VAL A 508 -0.17 20.48 13.92
CA VAL A 508 -0.67 19.11 13.98
C VAL A 508 -2.16 19.09 14.32
N SER A 509 -2.62 19.95 15.22
CA SER A 509 -4.05 20.10 15.54
C SER A 509 -4.84 20.56 14.32
N ILE A 510 -4.38 21.60 13.60
CA ILE A 510 -5.02 22.09 12.37
C ILE A 510 -5.10 21.00 11.31
N TYR A 511 -4.02 20.24 11.11
CA TYR A 511 -4.01 19.10 10.21
C TYR A 511 -5.05 18.05 10.60
N SER A 512 -5.09 17.67 11.88
CA SER A 512 -6.04 16.69 12.41
C SER A 512 -7.48 17.15 12.21
N ASP A 513 -7.80 18.40 12.55
CA ASP A 513 -9.14 18.96 12.41
C ASP A 513 -9.59 18.93 10.94
N LEU A 514 -8.76 19.41 10.03
CA LEU A 514 -9.07 19.42 8.59
C LEU A 514 -9.22 18.00 8.03
N CYS A 515 -8.39 17.05 8.47
CA CYS A 515 -8.54 15.65 8.12
C CYS A 515 -9.89 15.07 8.59
N GLN A 516 -10.27 15.34 9.84
CA GLN A 516 -11.55 14.94 10.42
C GLN A 516 -12.75 15.57 9.69
N MET A 517 -12.58 16.81 9.21
CA MET A 517 -13.59 17.54 8.43
C MET A 517 -13.71 17.08 6.97
N GLY A 518 -12.90 16.11 6.53
CA GLY A 518 -12.98 15.61 5.16
C GLY A 518 -12.01 16.31 4.18
N THR A 519 -11.29 17.36 4.59
CA THR A 519 -10.50 18.23 3.70
C THR A 519 -9.02 18.26 4.10
N PRO A 520 -8.25 17.16 3.90
CA PRO A 520 -6.86 17.10 4.35
C PRO A 520 -6.03 18.17 3.61
N PRO A 521 -5.31 19.06 4.30
CA PRO A 521 -4.61 20.16 3.66
C PRO A 521 -3.35 19.65 2.97
N ALA A 522 -2.95 20.34 1.89
CA ALA A 522 -1.64 20.12 1.30
C ALA A 522 -0.53 20.47 2.31
N ILE A 523 0.52 19.65 2.38
CA ILE A 523 1.69 19.92 3.23
C ILE A 523 2.88 20.26 2.35
N VAL A 524 3.47 21.44 2.59
CA VAL A 524 4.66 21.93 1.90
C VAL A 524 5.82 21.98 2.89
N ASP A 525 6.92 21.30 2.58
CA ASP A 525 8.17 21.45 3.33
C ASP A 525 9.00 22.62 2.78
N ALA A 526 9.34 23.57 3.64
CA ALA A 526 10.07 24.76 3.28
C ALA A 526 11.48 24.49 2.73
N ASP A 527 12.17 23.43 3.18
CA ASP A 527 13.51 23.12 2.70
C ASP A 527 13.46 22.49 1.30
N GLU A 528 12.46 21.65 1.01
CA GLU A 528 12.16 21.14 -0.34
C GLU A 528 11.70 22.27 -1.28
N PHE A 529 10.86 23.18 -0.76
CA PHE A 529 10.39 24.34 -1.50
C PHE A 529 11.53 25.25 -1.96
N GLN A 530 12.55 25.48 -1.13
CA GLN A 530 13.71 26.29 -1.51
C GLN A 530 14.61 25.62 -2.56
N GLN A 531 14.54 24.28 -2.70
CA GLN A 531 15.33 23.54 -3.71
C GLN A 531 14.69 23.62 -5.10
N ASP A 532 13.36 23.48 -5.17
CA ASP A 532 12.59 23.61 -6.40
C ASP A 532 11.32 24.46 -6.20
N PRO A 533 11.46 25.81 -6.19
CA PRO A 533 10.34 26.70 -5.96
C PRO A 533 9.24 26.61 -7.02
N GLU A 534 9.61 26.41 -8.30
CA GLU A 534 8.64 26.33 -9.38
C GLU A 534 7.86 25.02 -9.33
N GLY A 535 8.55 23.88 -9.22
CA GLY A 535 7.88 22.57 -9.12
C GLY A 535 6.94 22.50 -7.92
N THR A 536 7.39 23.00 -6.77
CA THR A 536 6.58 23.03 -5.55
C THR A 536 5.37 23.96 -5.67
N LEU A 537 5.52 25.16 -6.27
CA LEU A 537 4.37 26.06 -6.47
C LEU A 537 3.37 25.52 -7.49
N ARG A 538 3.83 24.83 -8.54
CA ARG A 538 2.95 24.14 -9.49
C ARG A 538 2.15 23.04 -8.78
N GLY A 539 2.81 22.23 -7.97
CA GLY A 539 2.16 21.21 -7.13
C GLY A 539 1.15 21.80 -6.16
N LEU A 540 1.54 22.84 -5.42
CA LEU A 540 0.65 23.53 -4.48
C LEU A 540 -0.55 24.17 -5.20
N CYS A 541 -0.34 24.82 -6.35
CA CYS A 541 -1.43 25.38 -7.15
C CYS A 541 -2.38 24.29 -7.62
N SER A 542 -1.86 23.13 -8.03
CA SER A 542 -2.69 21.97 -8.39
C SER A 542 -3.48 21.43 -7.21
N ASP A 543 -2.86 21.28 -6.04
CA ASP A 543 -3.52 20.84 -4.81
C ASP A 543 -4.61 21.82 -4.34
N LEU A 544 -4.42 23.11 -4.60
CA LEU A 544 -5.39 24.15 -4.33
C LEU A 544 -6.37 24.37 -5.50
N GLU A 545 -6.25 23.65 -6.61
CA GLU A 545 -7.06 23.81 -7.83
C GLU A 545 -7.09 25.25 -8.37
N ILE A 546 -5.95 25.95 -8.29
CA ILE A 546 -5.77 27.29 -8.86
C ILE A 546 -4.74 27.25 -9.99
N PRO A 547 -4.83 28.13 -11.00
CA PRO A 547 -3.84 28.16 -12.07
C PRO A 547 -2.51 28.68 -11.55
N PHE A 548 -1.40 27.99 -11.85
CA PHE A 548 -0.06 28.49 -11.57
C PHE A 548 0.25 29.72 -12.44
N GLN A 549 0.82 30.77 -11.85
CA GLN A 549 1.27 31.96 -12.57
C GLN A 549 2.80 32.13 -12.40
N PRO A 550 3.59 32.25 -13.48
CA PRO A 550 5.04 32.44 -13.38
C PRO A 550 5.48 33.68 -12.58
N SER A 551 4.62 34.70 -12.48
CA SER A 551 4.86 35.90 -11.66
C SER A 551 5.08 35.57 -10.18
N MET A 552 4.55 34.43 -9.71
CA MET A 552 4.72 33.96 -8.33
C MET A 552 6.18 33.72 -7.91
N LEU A 553 7.10 33.58 -8.86
CA LEU A 553 8.50 33.23 -8.57
C LEU A 553 9.39 34.43 -8.19
N LYS A 554 8.96 35.66 -8.49
CA LYS A 554 9.79 36.87 -8.35
C LYS A 554 8.97 38.07 -7.89
N TRP A 555 9.57 38.93 -7.06
CA TRP A 555 8.96 40.18 -6.58
C TRP A 555 10.01 41.30 -6.48
N GLU A 556 9.55 42.54 -6.34
CA GLU A 556 10.45 43.68 -6.12
C GLU A 556 10.99 43.72 -4.68
N ALA A 557 12.24 44.14 -4.52
CA ALA A 557 12.85 44.27 -3.20
C ALA A 557 12.28 45.49 -2.47
N GLY A 558 11.59 45.24 -1.35
CA GLY A 558 11.04 46.28 -0.49
C GLY A 558 9.82 45.80 0.30
N PRO A 559 9.24 46.67 1.15
CA PRO A 559 7.93 46.42 1.75
C PRO A 559 6.81 46.52 0.69
N ILE A 560 5.75 45.75 0.87
CA ILE A 560 4.51 45.85 0.08
C ILE A 560 3.38 46.44 0.93
N PRO A 561 2.32 47.04 0.34
CA PRO A 561 1.21 47.63 1.10
C PRO A 561 0.52 46.66 2.07
N GLU A 562 0.57 45.36 1.79
CA GLU A 562 -0.07 44.30 2.56
C GLU A 562 0.78 43.80 3.75
N ASP A 563 1.99 44.32 3.93
CA ASP A 563 2.84 44.01 5.08
C ASP A 563 2.16 44.41 6.40
N GLY A 564 2.11 43.48 7.36
CA GLY A 564 1.62 43.77 8.71
C GLY A 564 2.50 44.80 9.45
N LEU A 565 1.94 45.44 10.47
CA LEU A 565 2.63 46.48 11.28
C LEU A 565 3.96 45.99 11.91
N TRP A 566 4.11 44.69 12.08
CA TRP A 566 5.30 44.04 12.63
C TRP A 566 6.41 43.79 11.59
N ALA A 567 6.19 44.07 10.30
CA ALA A 567 7.13 43.78 9.21
C ALA A 567 8.53 44.36 9.45
N SER A 568 8.62 45.56 10.05
CA SER A 568 9.89 46.22 10.38
C SER A 568 10.80 45.39 11.30
N TRP A 569 10.25 44.43 12.06
CA TRP A 569 11.00 43.55 12.96
C TRP A 569 11.26 42.18 12.36
N TRP A 570 10.29 41.62 11.63
CA TRP A 570 10.35 40.24 11.17
C TRP A 570 10.86 40.08 9.73
N TYR A 571 10.67 41.07 8.86
CA TYR A 571 10.80 40.91 7.39
C TYR A 571 12.05 41.54 6.78
N LYS A 572 12.98 42.05 7.60
CA LYS A 572 14.24 42.68 7.13
C LYS A 572 15.03 41.85 6.11
N THR A 573 14.99 40.52 6.21
CA THR A 573 15.65 39.63 5.24
C THR A 573 14.87 39.50 3.95
N LEU A 574 13.53 39.45 4.03
CA LEU A 574 12.65 39.32 2.87
C LEU A 574 12.65 40.60 2.01
N HIS A 575 12.65 41.78 2.64
CA HIS A 575 12.72 43.09 1.96
C HIS A 575 13.98 43.27 1.09
N LYS A 576 15.00 42.43 1.28
CA LYS A 576 16.23 42.40 0.46
C LYS A 576 16.21 41.35 -0.64
N SER A 577 15.18 40.51 -0.70
CA SER A 577 15.05 39.42 -1.66
C SER A 577 14.15 39.81 -2.83
N THR A 578 14.34 39.15 -3.96
CA THR A 578 13.51 39.33 -5.17
C THR A 578 12.88 38.03 -5.65
N GLY A 579 12.92 36.98 -4.81
CA GLY A 579 12.48 35.63 -5.11
C GLY A 579 12.98 34.62 -4.07
N PHE A 580 12.76 33.33 -4.33
CA PHE A 580 13.19 32.26 -3.43
C PHE A 580 14.70 32.02 -3.54
N SER A 581 15.39 32.01 -2.40
CA SER A 581 16.83 31.73 -2.34
C SER A 581 17.08 30.25 -2.06
N SER A 582 18.08 29.66 -2.73
CA SER A 582 18.53 28.29 -2.48
C SER A 582 18.97 28.11 -1.02
N PRO A 583 18.79 26.91 -0.45
CA PRO A 583 19.26 26.62 0.91
C PRO A 583 20.78 26.78 1.01
N ARG A 584 21.28 27.06 2.21
CA ARG A 584 22.73 27.13 2.43
C ARG A 584 23.34 25.74 2.19
N PRO A 585 24.54 25.65 1.58
CA PRO A 585 25.20 24.37 1.35
C PRO A 585 25.61 23.65 2.64
N TYR A 586 25.76 24.38 3.75
CA TYR A 586 26.12 23.81 5.06
C TYR A 586 25.23 24.40 6.18
N PRO A 587 24.70 23.56 7.09
CA PRO A 587 23.99 24.03 8.27
C PRO A 587 24.96 24.66 9.27
N HIS A 588 24.47 25.62 10.07
CA HIS A 588 25.20 26.10 11.24
C HIS A 588 25.26 25.02 12.31
N THR A 589 26.28 25.06 13.16
CA THR A 589 26.33 24.20 14.35
C THR A 589 25.09 24.45 15.20
N PHE A 590 24.29 23.41 15.45
CA PHE A 590 23.06 23.53 16.22
C PHE A 590 23.41 23.77 17.71
N PRO A 591 22.89 24.83 18.35
CA PRO A 591 23.24 25.13 19.74
C PRO A 591 22.76 24.04 20.69
N LEU A 592 23.67 23.49 21.51
CA LEU A 592 23.35 22.41 22.46
C LEU A 592 22.18 22.74 23.40
N LYS A 593 22.07 24.01 23.82
CA LYS A 593 20.97 24.53 24.67
C LYS A 593 19.56 24.39 24.09
N HIS A 594 19.43 24.09 22.79
CA HIS A 594 18.14 23.95 22.12
C HIS A 594 17.75 22.48 21.86
N TYR A 595 18.58 21.51 22.27
CA TYR A 595 18.32 20.08 22.00
C TYR A 595 17.03 19.57 22.63
N ASP A 596 16.76 19.91 23.89
CA ASP A 596 15.54 19.45 24.58
C ASP A 596 14.27 19.95 23.86
N LEU A 597 14.32 21.19 23.36
CA LEU A 597 13.21 21.77 22.61
C LEU A 597 13.12 21.20 21.19
N LEU A 598 14.26 20.90 20.56
CA LEU A 598 14.33 20.20 19.29
C LEU A 598 13.70 18.80 19.39
N GLU A 599 14.04 18.04 20.43
CA GLU A 599 13.51 16.69 20.68
C GLU A 599 11.99 16.71 20.85
N GLN A 600 11.44 17.72 21.52
CA GLN A 600 9.99 17.91 21.63
C GLN A 600 9.33 18.25 20.27
N CYS A 601 10.01 19.05 19.43
CA CYS A 601 9.46 19.54 18.17
C CYS A 601 9.55 18.52 17.01
N LEU A 602 10.59 17.67 17.02
CA LEU A 602 10.91 16.78 15.90
C LEU A 602 9.79 15.76 15.59
N PRO A 603 9.15 15.11 16.58
CA PRO A 603 8.03 14.21 16.32
C PRO A 603 6.87 14.90 15.60
N LEU A 604 6.52 16.13 15.99
CA LEU A 604 5.42 16.90 15.39
C LEU A 604 5.72 17.27 13.94
N TYR A 605 6.95 17.75 13.67
CA TYR A 605 7.41 17.99 12.31
C TYR A 605 7.40 16.71 11.48
N ASN A 606 7.91 15.60 12.00
CA ASN A 606 7.97 14.32 11.29
C ASN A 606 6.60 13.74 10.99
N ILE A 607 5.60 13.94 11.85
CA ILE A 607 4.21 13.55 11.59
C ILE A 607 3.70 14.29 10.35
N LEU A 608 3.81 15.62 10.30
CA LEU A 608 3.35 16.41 9.16
C LEU A 608 4.17 16.11 7.89
N ARG A 609 5.49 15.94 8.01
CA ARG A 609 6.40 15.68 6.88
C ARG A 609 6.04 14.42 6.11
N ARG A 610 5.54 13.37 6.78
CA ARG A 610 5.13 12.11 6.12
C ARG A 610 4.03 12.32 5.08
N HIS A 611 3.29 13.44 5.16
CA HIS A 611 2.18 13.78 4.28
C HIS A 611 2.57 14.76 3.15
N VAL A 612 3.86 15.09 2.99
CA VAL A 612 4.34 15.89 1.85
C VAL A 612 4.27 15.05 0.57
N LYS A 613 3.54 15.54 -0.44
CA LYS A 613 3.25 14.79 -1.68
C LYS A 613 4.44 14.72 -2.65
N HIS A 614 5.31 15.73 -2.67
CA HIS A 614 6.48 15.76 -3.56
C HIS A 614 7.68 15.02 -2.94
N LYS A 615 7.68 13.69 -3.01
CA LYS A 615 8.94 12.95 -2.88
C LYS A 615 9.78 13.24 -4.12
N SER A 616 10.95 13.85 -3.93
CA SER A 616 11.99 13.97 -4.96
C SER A 616 12.04 12.67 -5.79
N SER A 617 12.00 12.83 -7.12
CA SER A 617 11.97 11.78 -8.14
C SER A 617 13.18 10.81 -8.11
N LEU A 618 14.07 10.95 -7.13
CA LEU A 618 15.22 10.09 -6.90
C LEU A 618 14.96 8.90 -5.95
N LEU A 619 13.78 8.80 -5.32
CA LEU A 619 13.50 7.74 -4.32
C LEU A 619 12.19 6.96 -4.53
N THR A 620 11.45 7.17 -5.61
CA THR A 620 10.29 6.34 -5.95
C THR A 620 10.61 5.49 -7.16
N SER A 621 11.16 4.29 -6.93
CA SER A 621 11.08 3.25 -7.94
C SER A 621 9.61 2.79 -8.04
N ASN A 622 9.00 2.91 -9.21
CA ASN A 622 7.75 2.22 -9.56
C ASN A 622 7.93 0.69 -9.70
N LEU A 623 8.97 0.14 -9.07
CA LEU A 623 9.20 -1.29 -9.06
C LEU A 623 8.21 -1.90 -8.08
N THR A 624 7.35 -2.77 -8.58
CA THR A 624 6.60 -3.73 -7.78
C THR A 624 7.55 -4.31 -6.72
N PRO A 625 7.16 -4.40 -5.44
CA PRO A 625 7.98 -5.03 -4.43
C PRO A 625 8.48 -6.37 -4.99
N PRO A 626 9.80 -6.61 -5.03
CA PRO A 626 10.31 -7.83 -5.64
C PRO A 626 9.65 -9.03 -4.97
N SER A 627 9.11 -9.96 -5.76
CA SER A 627 8.52 -11.17 -5.23
C SER A 627 9.57 -11.92 -4.41
N LEU A 628 9.22 -12.28 -3.17
CA LEU A 628 10.10 -13.12 -2.36
C LEU A 628 10.22 -14.48 -3.04
N PRO A 629 11.43 -15.07 -3.11
CA PRO A 629 11.61 -16.42 -3.69
C PRO A 629 10.74 -17.49 -3.04
N VAL A 630 10.40 -17.31 -1.75
CA VAL A 630 9.50 -18.17 -0.97
C VAL A 630 8.46 -17.27 -0.28
N PRO A 631 7.16 -17.33 -0.65
CA PRO A 631 6.11 -16.45 -0.11
C PRO A 631 5.96 -16.48 1.41
N GLU A 632 6.21 -17.63 2.04
CA GLU A 632 6.15 -17.85 3.49
C GLU A 632 7.14 -16.96 4.25
N ASN A 633 8.18 -16.45 3.57
CA ASN A 633 9.17 -15.56 4.20
C ASN A 633 8.66 -14.12 4.42
N ALA A 634 7.45 -13.78 3.96
CA ALA A 634 6.89 -12.43 4.08
C ALA A 634 6.60 -12.01 5.53
N LYS A 635 6.27 -12.95 6.41
CA LYS A 635 5.86 -12.68 7.80
C LYS A 635 6.77 -13.37 8.83
N LEU A 636 8.08 -13.30 8.60
CA LEU A 636 9.07 -13.88 9.51
C LEU A 636 9.43 -12.94 10.66
N PHE A 637 9.90 -13.55 11.74
CA PHE A 637 10.57 -12.88 12.84
C PHE A 637 12.09 -13.12 12.76
N ALA A 638 12.88 -12.10 13.07
CA ALA A 638 14.33 -12.17 13.15
C ALA A 638 14.80 -11.74 14.56
N TRP A 639 15.88 -12.33 15.04
CA TRP A 639 16.55 -11.86 16.25
C TRP A 639 17.51 -10.72 15.90
N VAL A 640 17.44 -9.59 16.59
CA VAL A 640 18.38 -8.47 16.43
C VAL A 640 18.73 -7.89 17.81
N GLY A 641 20.01 -7.95 18.17
CA GLY A 641 20.49 -7.54 19.49
C GLY A 641 20.05 -8.55 20.55
N ASP A 642 19.02 -8.19 21.29
CA ASP A 642 18.43 -8.90 22.42
C ASP A 642 16.94 -9.25 22.23
N GLU A 643 16.35 -8.88 21.08
CA GLU A 643 14.92 -9.01 20.83
C GLU A 643 14.60 -9.80 19.55
N ILE A 644 13.43 -10.44 19.55
CA ILE A 644 12.81 -11.00 18.34
C ILE A 644 11.84 -9.96 17.78
N VAL A 645 12.07 -9.55 16.53
CA VAL A 645 11.30 -8.49 15.87
C VAL A 645 10.74 -8.97 14.52
N PRO A 646 9.58 -8.45 14.07
CA PRO A 646 9.09 -8.73 12.73
C PRO A 646 10.09 -8.29 11.65
N ARG A 647 10.07 -8.96 10.49
CA ARG A 647 10.95 -8.68 9.32
C ARG A 647 11.12 -7.19 9.00
N GLU A 648 10.03 -6.44 8.98
CA GLU A 648 10.04 -4.99 8.65
C GLU A 648 10.69 -4.10 9.72
N MET A 649 10.83 -4.62 10.95
CA MET A 649 11.46 -3.91 12.07
C MET A 649 12.90 -4.36 12.31
N ALA A 650 13.36 -5.44 11.66
CA ALA A 650 14.70 -5.99 11.80
C ALA A 650 15.76 -5.05 11.18
N LYS A 651 16.34 -4.17 12.01
CA LYS A 651 17.30 -3.15 11.59
C LYS A 651 18.42 -2.98 12.60
N VAL A 652 19.60 -2.59 12.12
CA VAL A 652 20.73 -2.15 12.96
C VAL A 652 20.88 -0.63 12.92
N SER A 653 21.53 -0.05 13.92
CA SER A 653 21.84 1.38 13.93
C SER A 653 22.79 1.74 12.78
N VAL A 654 22.62 2.91 12.17
CA VAL A 654 23.64 3.48 11.25
C VAL A 654 24.99 3.74 11.94
N PHE A 655 25.01 3.74 13.28
CA PHE A 655 26.22 3.79 14.08
C PHE A 655 26.82 2.41 14.38
N ASP A 656 26.22 1.31 13.91
CA ASP A 656 26.78 -0.02 14.06
C ASP A 656 28.05 -0.19 13.19
N SER A 657 29.05 -0.86 13.76
CA SER A 657 30.31 -1.19 13.09
C SER A 657 30.14 -1.85 11.73
N VAL A 658 29.10 -2.70 11.57
CA VAL A 658 28.84 -3.35 10.28
C VAL A 658 28.47 -2.36 9.18
N VAL A 659 27.76 -1.27 9.52
CA VAL A 659 27.32 -0.25 8.56
C VAL A 659 28.48 0.68 8.20
N GLN A 660 29.30 1.06 9.18
CA GLN A 660 30.39 2.02 8.95
C GLN A 660 31.61 1.42 8.24
N GLY A 661 31.86 0.12 8.42
CA GLY A 661 33.09 -0.50 7.90
C GLY A 661 33.05 -2.02 7.73
N GLY A 662 31.86 -2.65 7.73
CA GLY A 662 31.74 -4.11 7.55
C GLY A 662 32.35 -4.95 8.67
N ASP A 663 32.52 -4.37 9.86
CA ASP A 663 33.17 -4.96 11.03
C ASP A 663 32.23 -5.94 11.76
N SER A 664 32.07 -7.12 11.18
CA SER A 664 31.26 -8.23 11.69
C SER A 664 31.73 -9.59 11.17
N VAL A 665 31.37 -10.64 11.91
CA VAL A 665 31.53 -12.05 11.54
C VAL A 665 30.18 -12.70 11.32
N TRP A 666 30.11 -13.79 10.56
CA TRP A 666 28.85 -14.50 10.30
C TRP A 666 29.05 -16.00 10.13
N GLU A 667 27.94 -16.74 10.11
CA GLU A 667 27.87 -18.16 9.80
C GLU A 667 26.60 -18.48 9.01
N GLY A 668 26.69 -19.52 8.17
CA GLY A 668 25.56 -20.07 7.44
C GLY A 668 25.19 -21.43 8.03
N LEU A 669 24.05 -21.51 8.70
CA LEU A 669 23.55 -22.75 9.30
C LEU A 669 22.44 -23.36 8.45
N ARG A 670 22.22 -24.66 8.62
CA ARG A 670 21.12 -25.36 7.94
C ARG A 670 20.42 -26.36 8.84
N ILE A 671 19.12 -26.45 8.64
CA ILE A 671 18.23 -27.29 9.42
C ILE A 671 17.76 -28.45 8.54
N TYR A 672 17.93 -29.66 9.06
CA TYR A 672 17.46 -30.90 8.48
C TYR A 672 16.70 -31.68 9.55
N LYS A 673 15.45 -32.06 9.27
CA LYS A 673 14.65 -32.97 10.14
C LYS A 673 14.71 -32.62 11.64
N GLY A 674 14.53 -31.35 11.97
CA GLY A 674 14.48 -30.84 13.34
C GLY A 674 15.85 -30.66 14.01
N LYS A 675 16.95 -30.76 13.26
CA LYS A 675 18.32 -30.63 13.77
C LYS A 675 19.08 -29.53 13.03
N VAL A 676 19.88 -28.76 13.76
CA VAL A 676 20.86 -27.84 13.18
C VAL A 676 22.14 -28.61 12.89
N PHE A 677 22.44 -28.81 11.60
CA PHE A 677 23.58 -29.62 11.18
C PHE A 677 24.90 -28.90 11.49
N LYS A 678 25.85 -29.62 12.09
CA LYS A 678 27.19 -29.12 12.43
C LYS A 678 27.23 -27.82 13.25
N LEU A 679 26.21 -27.60 14.10
CA LEU A 679 26.06 -26.36 14.86
C LEU A 679 27.30 -26.02 15.71
N GLU A 680 27.86 -26.99 16.42
CA GLU A 680 29.01 -26.73 17.31
C GLU A 680 30.24 -26.29 16.51
N GLU A 681 30.52 -26.93 15.37
CA GLU A 681 31.62 -26.56 14.49
C GLU A 681 31.42 -25.17 13.86
N HIS A 682 30.18 -24.80 13.52
CA HIS A 682 29.86 -23.46 13.06
C HIS A 682 30.10 -22.42 14.16
N LEU A 683 29.68 -22.70 15.40
CA LEU A 683 29.92 -21.79 16.51
C LEU A 683 31.40 -21.66 16.82
N ASP A 684 32.18 -22.75 16.82
CA ASP A 684 33.64 -22.70 16.97
C ASP A 684 34.27 -21.68 16.03
N ARG A 685 33.92 -21.75 14.74
CA ARG A 685 34.44 -20.82 13.72
C ARG A 685 33.94 -19.39 13.88
N LEU A 686 32.69 -19.18 14.30
CA LEU A 686 32.17 -17.85 14.61
C LEU A 686 32.98 -17.20 15.74
N PHE A 687 33.24 -17.95 16.83
CA PHE A 687 34.00 -17.49 17.99
C PHE A 687 35.48 -17.26 17.65
N ASP A 688 36.10 -18.14 16.87
CA ASP A 688 37.47 -17.98 16.39
C ASP A 688 37.61 -16.74 15.50
N SER A 689 36.64 -16.49 14.62
CA SER A 689 36.60 -15.30 13.76
C SER A 689 36.43 -14.02 14.58
N ALA A 690 35.52 -14.02 15.56
CA ALA A 690 35.31 -12.89 16.47
C ALA A 690 36.58 -12.59 17.29
N LYS A 691 37.26 -13.64 17.76
CA LYS A 691 38.54 -13.55 18.48
C LYS A 691 39.66 -13.00 17.60
N ALA A 692 39.76 -13.46 16.35
CA ALA A 692 40.73 -12.95 15.38
C ALA A 692 40.55 -11.45 15.11
N LEU A 693 39.28 -10.97 15.11
CA LEU A 693 38.96 -9.55 15.01
C LEU A 693 38.99 -8.81 16.35
N ALA A 694 39.45 -9.44 17.44
CA ALA A 694 39.54 -8.86 18.78
C ALA A 694 38.21 -8.29 19.29
N PHE A 695 37.10 -9.01 19.09
CA PHE A 695 35.81 -8.64 19.67
C PHE A 695 35.88 -8.77 21.21
N ASN A 696 35.24 -7.83 21.90
CA ASN A 696 35.08 -7.85 23.36
C ASN A 696 33.59 -8.02 23.68
N ASN A 697 33.28 -8.59 24.84
CA ASN A 697 31.89 -8.82 25.28
C ASN A 697 31.06 -9.61 24.26
N VAL A 698 31.68 -10.64 23.66
CA VAL A 698 31.00 -11.58 22.76
C VAL A 698 29.98 -12.38 23.59
N PRO A 699 28.73 -12.56 23.12
CA PRO A 699 27.75 -13.39 23.81
C PRO A 699 28.26 -14.83 23.97
N THR A 700 27.87 -15.49 25.05
CA THR A 700 28.22 -16.88 25.32
C THR A 700 27.63 -17.83 24.27
N ARG A 701 28.22 -19.02 24.16
CA ARG A 701 27.75 -20.04 23.22
C ARG A 701 26.28 -20.39 23.47
N GLU A 702 25.90 -20.47 24.73
CA GLU A 702 24.55 -20.80 25.20
C GLU A 702 23.56 -19.71 24.83
N GLU A 703 23.91 -18.43 24.99
CA GLU A 703 23.08 -17.28 24.55
C GLU A 703 22.88 -17.29 23.02
N VAL A 704 23.93 -17.58 22.25
CA VAL A 704 23.82 -17.69 20.79
C VAL A 704 22.91 -18.85 20.38
N LYS A 705 23.04 -20.01 21.04
CA LYS A 705 22.17 -21.17 20.78
C LYS A 705 20.72 -20.89 21.13
N GLU A 706 20.48 -20.22 22.25
CA GLU A 706 19.13 -19.85 22.68
C GLU A 706 18.48 -18.89 21.66
N ALA A 707 19.21 -17.87 21.19
CA ALA A 707 18.72 -16.97 20.16
C ALA A 707 18.37 -17.72 18.85
N ILE A 708 19.21 -18.67 18.43
CA ILE A 708 18.96 -19.54 17.27
C ILE A 708 17.67 -20.35 17.46
N PHE A 709 17.56 -21.09 18.57
CA PHE A 709 16.43 -21.98 18.81
C PHE A 709 15.12 -21.21 18.98
N ARG A 710 15.12 -20.10 19.74
CA ARG A 710 13.93 -19.26 19.87
C ARG A 710 13.47 -18.71 18.53
N THR A 711 14.39 -18.28 17.68
CA THR A 711 14.06 -17.78 16.33
C THR A 711 13.44 -18.87 15.46
N LEU A 712 14.02 -20.08 15.46
CA LEU A 712 13.49 -21.21 14.70
C LEU A 712 12.10 -21.64 15.19
N ILE A 713 11.93 -21.79 16.51
CA ILE A 713 10.68 -22.20 17.14
C ILE A 713 9.58 -21.17 16.88
N THR A 714 9.90 -19.87 17.01
CA THR A 714 8.95 -18.78 16.76
C THR A 714 8.43 -18.78 15.32
N ASN A 715 9.29 -19.15 14.36
CA ASN A 715 8.92 -19.22 12.94
C ASN A 715 8.41 -20.62 12.50
N GLY A 716 8.33 -21.60 13.39
CA GLY A 716 7.93 -22.98 13.05
C GLY A 716 8.90 -23.69 12.10
N MET A 717 10.18 -23.31 12.12
CA MET A 717 11.20 -23.76 11.17
C MET A 717 11.96 -24.97 11.69
N PHE A 718 11.53 -26.16 11.27
CA PHE A 718 12.14 -27.43 11.67
C PHE A 718 12.77 -28.21 10.50
N ASP A 719 12.69 -27.71 9.28
CA ASP A 719 13.35 -28.32 8.11
C ASP A 719 13.54 -27.28 7.01
N ASN A 720 14.27 -27.58 5.93
CA ASN A 720 14.42 -26.74 4.73
C ASN A 720 14.67 -25.24 5.02
N THR A 721 15.41 -24.98 6.09
CA THR A 721 15.65 -23.63 6.60
C THR A 721 17.14 -23.33 6.57
N HIS A 722 17.47 -22.12 6.15
CA HIS A 722 18.81 -21.57 6.24
C HIS A 722 18.83 -20.43 7.26
N ILE A 723 19.86 -20.39 8.11
CA ILE A 723 20.10 -19.26 9.00
C ILE A 723 21.35 -18.53 8.54
N ARG A 724 21.23 -17.22 8.32
CA ARG A 724 22.34 -16.29 8.33
C ARG A 724 22.52 -15.77 9.76
N LEU A 725 23.46 -16.35 10.48
CA LEU A 725 23.85 -15.93 11.83
C LEU A 725 24.93 -14.86 11.69
N SER A 726 24.77 -13.67 12.25
CA SER A 726 25.78 -12.62 12.19
C SER A 726 26.03 -12.01 13.56
N LEU A 727 27.27 -11.65 13.84
CA LEU A 727 27.68 -10.95 15.06
C LEU A 727 28.50 -9.72 14.67
N THR A 728 27.97 -8.54 14.97
CA THR A 728 28.68 -7.28 14.76
C THR A 728 29.44 -6.88 16.03
N ARG A 729 30.47 -6.04 15.89
CA ARG A 729 31.11 -5.42 17.07
C ARG A 729 30.18 -4.44 17.79
N GLY A 730 29.04 -4.11 17.17
CA GLY A 730 27.95 -3.34 17.74
C GLY A 730 27.99 -1.85 17.45
N LYS A 731 27.09 -1.12 18.12
CA LYS A 731 26.94 0.32 17.99
C LYS A 731 28.18 1.07 18.49
N LYS A 732 28.57 2.13 17.79
CA LYS A 732 29.62 3.06 18.20
C LYS A 732 29.05 4.29 18.88
N VAL A 733 29.82 4.86 19.82
CA VAL A 733 29.52 6.17 20.44
C VAL A 733 29.71 7.34 19.48
N THR A 734 30.60 7.17 18.49
CA THR A 734 30.86 8.14 17.41
C THR A 734 31.36 7.41 16.17
N SER A 735 31.22 8.04 15.00
CA SER A 735 31.82 7.52 13.77
C SER A 735 33.35 7.54 13.86
N GLY A 736 34.00 6.47 13.38
CA GLY A 736 35.45 6.36 13.35
C GLY A 736 35.93 4.92 13.21
N MET A 737 37.20 4.74 12.82
CA MET A 737 37.77 3.41 12.55
C MET A 737 38.12 2.63 13.83
N SER A 738 38.38 3.30 14.95
CA SER A 738 38.81 2.61 16.17
C SER A 738 37.72 1.70 16.74
N PRO A 739 38.03 0.41 17.03
CA PRO A 739 37.13 -0.48 17.77
C PRO A 739 36.81 0.01 19.19
N ALA A 740 37.63 0.92 19.74
CA ALA A 740 37.42 1.48 21.09
C ALA A 740 36.13 2.33 21.20
N PHE A 741 35.50 2.70 20.09
CA PHE A 741 34.22 3.40 20.08
C PHE A 741 33.01 2.47 20.23
N ASN A 742 33.19 1.15 20.09
CA ASN A 742 32.15 0.14 20.31
C ASN A 742 31.96 -0.11 21.81
N ARG A 743 31.11 0.71 22.44
CA ARG A 743 30.89 0.69 23.91
C ARG A 743 29.57 0.07 24.34
N TYR A 744 28.71 -0.29 23.39
CA TYR A 744 27.36 -0.78 23.66
C TYR A 744 27.22 -2.31 23.59
N GLY A 745 28.33 -3.04 23.47
CA GLY A 745 28.34 -4.50 23.29
C GLY A 745 28.11 -4.93 21.84
N CYS A 746 28.26 -6.24 21.58
CA CYS A 746 28.03 -6.83 20.26
C CYS A 746 26.54 -6.88 19.90
N THR A 747 26.22 -6.79 18.60
CA THR A 747 24.86 -7.01 18.10
C THR A 747 24.79 -8.40 17.47
N LEU A 748 24.04 -9.33 18.08
CA LEU A 748 23.74 -10.65 17.50
C LEU A 748 22.54 -10.55 16.56
N ILE A 749 22.62 -11.21 15.40
CA ILE A 749 21.56 -11.23 14.39
C ILE A 749 21.31 -12.68 13.97
N VAL A 750 20.07 -13.14 14.12
CA VAL A 750 19.63 -14.46 13.63
C VAL A 750 18.56 -14.24 12.56
N LEU A 751 18.93 -14.43 11.30
CA LEU A 751 18.01 -14.36 10.16
C LEU A 751 17.76 -15.77 9.63
N ALA A 752 16.63 -16.36 9.99
CA ALA A 752 16.18 -17.66 9.50
C ALA A 752 15.17 -17.48 8.35
N GLU A 753 15.34 -18.21 7.25
CA GLU A 753 14.44 -18.18 6.09
C GLU A 753 14.16 -19.60 5.59
N TRP A 754 12.92 -19.85 5.13
CA TRP A 754 12.61 -21.03 4.33
C TRP A 754 13.41 -20.93 3.03
N LYS A 755 14.31 -21.89 2.83
CA LYS A 755 15.31 -21.82 1.77
C LYS A 755 15.76 -23.21 1.35
N PRO A 756 15.14 -23.80 0.30
CA PRO A 756 15.65 -25.04 -0.28
C PRO A 756 17.06 -24.84 -0.88
N PRO A 757 17.78 -25.92 -1.25
CA PRO A 757 19.05 -25.82 -1.95
C PRO A 757 18.97 -24.86 -3.14
N VAL A 758 19.98 -24.00 -3.27
CA VAL A 758 19.96 -22.90 -4.27
C VAL A 758 20.49 -23.29 -5.64
N TYR A 759 21.13 -24.44 -5.77
CA TYR A 759 21.69 -24.95 -7.02
C TYR A 759 21.00 -26.25 -7.43
N ASP A 760 21.01 -26.52 -8.74
CA ASP A 760 20.53 -27.78 -9.29
C ASP A 760 21.51 -28.91 -8.98
N ASN A 761 21.20 -29.68 -7.93
CA ASN A 761 22.01 -30.81 -7.50
C ASN A 761 21.78 -32.08 -8.37
N ASP A 762 20.81 -32.07 -9.28
CA ASP A 762 20.48 -33.21 -10.15
C ASP A 762 20.98 -33.02 -11.59
N GLY A 763 20.80 -31.84 -12.18
CA GLY A 763 21.26 -31.48 -13.53
C GLY A 763 22.66 -30.86 -13.55
N GLY A 764 23.10 -30.27 -12.44
CA GLY A 764 24.39 -29.61 -12.31
C GLY A 764 24.40 -28.17 -12.81
N ILE A 765 25.48 -27.46 -12.47
CA ILE A 765 25.67 -26.03 -12.72
C ILE A 765 26.78 -25.75 -13.73
N VAL A 766 26.77 -24.54 -14.27
CA VAL A 766 27.75 -23.99 -15.19
C VAL A 766 28.57 -22.90 -14.49
N LEU A 767 29.88 -22.95 -14.64
CA LEU A 767 30.80 -21.98 -14.05
C LEU A 767 31.57 -21.19 -15.11
N VAL A 768 31.96 -19.97 -14.73
CA VAL A 768 32.95 -19.15 -15.46
C VAL A 768 34.09 -18.79 -14.51
N THR A 769 35.29 -18.59 -15.02
CA THR A 769 36.43 -18.09 -14.25
C THR A 769 36.34 -16.57 -14.13
N ALA A 770 36.37 -16.08 -12.90
CA ALA A 770 36.41 -14.65 -12.61
C ALA A 770 37.81 -14.06 -12.84
N THR A 771 37.84 -12.81 -13.32
CA THR A 771 39.03 -11.96 -13.31
C THR A 771 39.34 -11.47 -11.90
N THR A 772 38.32 -11.28 -11.06
CA THR A 772 38.48 -10.97 -9.64
C THR A 772 39.23 -12.08 -8.90
N ARG A 773 40.36 -11.73 -8.28
CA ARG A 773 41.17 -12.67 -7.48
C ARG A 773 40.68 -12.76 -6.05
N ARG A 774 40.87 -13.92 -5.44
CA ARG A 774 40.45 -14.16 -4.06
C ARG A 774 41.41 -13.49 -3.06
N ASN A 775 40.86 -13.04 -1.92
CA ASN A 775 41.65 -12.35 -0.90
C ASN A 775 42.79 -13.22 -0.37
N SER A 776 43.98 -12.63 -0.29
CA SER A 776 45.14 -13.21 0.37
C SER A 776 45.07 -12.99 1.89
N PRO A 777 45.68 -13.88 2.70
CA PRO A 777 45.98 -13.60 4.11
C PRO A 777 46.73 -12.27 4.34
N ASN A 778 47.44 -11.76 3.33
CA ASN A 778 48.14 -10.46 3.39
C ASN A 778 47.20 -9.23 3.35
N ASN A 779 45.92 -9.42 3.02
CA ASN A 779 44.95 -8.32 2.89
C ASN A 779 43.81 -8.49 3.89
N LEU A 780 43.02 -9.55 3.72
CA LEU A 780 41.93 -9.91 4.60
C LEU A 780 41.77 -11.43 4.52
N ASP A 781 42.27 -12.13 5.53
CA ASP A 781 42.33 -13.59 5.52
C ASP A 781 40.93 -14.20 5.47
N SER A 782 40.69 -14.99 4.43
CA SER A 782 39.45 -15.71 4.18
C SER A 782 39.12 -16.78 5.25
N LYS A 783 40.07 -17.11 6.13
CA LYS A 783 39.82 -17.96 7.30
C LYS A 783 38.96 -17.27 8.37
N ILE A 784 38.94 -15.94 8.38
CA ILE A 784 37.99 -15.16 9.19
C ILE A 784 36.68 -15.11 8.40
N HIS A 785 35.61 -15.68 8.95
CA HIS A 785 34.32 -15.67 8.26
C HIS A 785 33.60 -14.33 8.49
N HIS A 786 34.04 -13.31 7.74
CA HIS A 786 33.65 -11.90 7.89
C HIS A 786 32.57 -11.46 6.88
N ASN A 787 31.88 -10.33 7.13
CA ASN A 787 30.86 -9.80 6.21
C ASN A 787 31.39 -8.93 5.05
N ASN A 788 32.70 -8.70 4.96
CA ASN A 788 33.33 -7.95 3.85
C ASN A 788 33.38 -8.76 2.53
N LEU A 789 32.21 -9.00 1.94
CA LEU A 789 32.01 -9.91 0.79
C LEU A 789 32.07 -9.20 -0.58
N LEU A 790 32.49 -7.94 -0.66
CA LEU A 790 32.51 -7.20 -1.93
C LEU A 790 33.36 -7.91 -2.99
N ASN A 791 34.50 -8.49 -2.60
CA ASN A 791 35.36 -9.29 -3.48
C ASN A 791 34.59 -10.46 -4.13
N ASN A 792 33.83 -11.21 -3.33
CA ASN A 792 32.99 -12.32 -3.79
C ASN A 792 31.81 -11.84 -4.65
N ILE A 793 31.18 -10.72 -4.28
CA ILE A 793 30.07 -10.12 -5.03
C ILE A 793 30.53 -9.68 -6.43
N LEU A 794 31.73 -9.11 -6.57
CA LEU A 794 32.29 -8.76 -7.87
C LEU A 794 32.46 -9.99 -8.77
N ALA A 795 33.00 -11.09 -8.24
CA ALA A 795 33.06 -12.35 -8.97
C ALA A 795 31.66 -12.89 -9.35
N LYS A 796 30.67 -12.76 -8.46
CA LYS A 796 29.28 -13.12 -8.77
C LYS A 796 28.70 -12.27 -9.92
N ILE A 797 28.98 -10.98 -9.95
CA ILE A 797 28.59 -10.09 -11.06
C ILE A 797 29.19 -10.57 -12.38
N GLU A 798 30.45 -11.01 -12.39
CA GLU A 798 31.08 -11.57 -13.59
C GLU A 798 30.34 -12.82 -14.10
N SER A 799 29.94 -13.75 -13.21
CA SER A 799 29.13 -14.92 -13.63
C SER A 799 27.75 -14.56 -14.15
N ASN A 800 27.08 -13.58 -13.53
CA ASN A 800 25.78 -13.11 -14.00
C ASN A 800 25.89 -12.52 -15.41
N ASN A 801 26.94 -11.73 -15.67
CA ASN A 801 27.19 -11.16 -17.00
C ASN A 801 27.51 -12.24 -18.05
N ALA A 802 28.09 -13.35 -17.63
CA ALA A 802 28.33 -14.51 -18.48
C ALA A 802 27.10 -15.42 -18.62
N ASN A 803 25.98 -15.13 -17.93
CA ASN A 803 24.77 -15.95 -17.84
C ASN A 803 25.05 -17.38 -17.38
N VAL A 804 25.83 -17.53 -16.32
CA VAL A 804 26.14 -18.81 -15.67
C VAL A 804 25.88 -18.75 -14.16
N ASP A 805 25.90 -19.92 -13.50
CA ASP A 805 25.41 -20.06 -12.13
C ASP A 805 26.34 -19.50 -11.05
N ASP A 806 27.67 -19.64 -11.22
CA ASP A 806 28.66 -19.15 -10.26
C ASP A 806 30.03 -18.91 -10.93
N ALA A 807 30.95 -18.24 -10.21
CA ALA A 807 32.28 -17.93 -10.71
C ALA A 807 33.40 -18.63 -9.92
N ILE A 808 34.33 -19.27 -10.62
CA ILE A 808 35.59 -19.77 -10.05
C ILE A 808 36.53 -18.60 -9.81
N MET A 809 37.03 -18.46 -8.58
CA MET A 809 38.01 -17.46 -8.20
C MET A 809 39.41 -18.09 -8.07
N LEU A 810 40.41 -17.41 -8.63
CA LEU A 810 41.81 -17.82 -8.56
C LEU A 810 42.54 -17.11 -7.43
N ASP A 811 43.58 -17.75 -6.89
CA ASP A 811 44.54 -17.14 -6.00
C ASP A 811 45.51 -16.19 -6.73
N LYS A 812 46.41 -15.56 -5.98
CA LYS A 812 47.38 -14.61 -6.54
C LYS A 812 48.37 -15.23 -7.53
N ASP A 813 48.58 -16.55 -7.45
CA ASP A 813 49.54 -17.30 -8.27
C ASP A 813 48.84 -17.99 -9.47
N GLY A 814 47.53 -17.82 -9.60
CA GLY A 814 46.72 -18.33 -10.71
C GLY A 814 46.19 -19.76 -10.50
N PHE A 815 46.31 -20.34 -9.30
CA PHE A 815 45.66 -21.61 -8.97
C PHE A 815 44.21 -21.39 -8.55
N VAL A 816 43.38 -22.41 -8.73
CA VAL A 816 41.97 -22.35 -8.31
C VAL A 816 41.91 -22.33 -6.78
N SER A 817 41.12 -21.40 -6.22
CA SER A 817 40.92 -21.28 -4.77
C SER A 817 39.56 -21.86 -4.34
N GLU A 818 38.48 -21.18 -4.73
CA GLU A 818 37.09 -21.52 -4.45
C GLU A 818 36.19 -20.83 -5.49
N THR A 819 34.87 -20.99 -5.40
CA THR A 819 33.94 -20.10 -6.13
C THR A 819 33.63 -18.86 -5.30
N ASN A 820 32.86 -17.92 -5.85
CA ASN A 820 32.40 -16.76 -5.08
C ASN A 820 31.57 -17.12 -3.82
N ALA A 821 31.00 -18.33 -3.73
CA ALA A 821 30.16 -18.73 -2.59
C ALA A 821 30.49 -20.10 -1.97
N THR A 822 31.30 -20.94 -2.61
CA THR A 822 31.47 -22.35 -2.24
C THR A 822 32.87 -22.87 -2.50
N ASN A 823 33.32 -23.89 -1.75
CA ASN A 823 34.56 -24.60 -2.06
C ASN A 823 34.36 -25.50 -3.30
N ILE A 824 35.45 -25.95 -3.92
CA ILE A 824 35.40 -26.73 -5.18
C ILE A 824 36.26 -28.00 -5.10
N PHE A 825 35.80 -29.05 -5.76
CA PHE A 825 36.44 -30.37 -5.85
C PHE A 825 36.44 -30.87 -7.29
N MET A 826 37.42 -31.71 -7.63
CA MET A 826 37.46 -32.43 -8.90
C MET A 826 37.77 -33.90 -8.71
N VAL A 827 37.38 -34.72 -9.67
CA VAL A 827 37.80 -36.11 -9.82
C VAL A 827 38.70 -36.23 -11.02
N LYS A 828 39.85 -36.89 -10.84
CA LYS A 828 40.70 -37.29 -11.95
C LYS A 828 41.28 -38.66 -11.73
N LYS A 829 41.04 -39.58 -12.69
CA LYS A 829 41.52 -40.97 -12.64
C LYS A 829 41.16 -41.66 -11.31
N GLY A 830 39.94 -41.46 -10.84
CA GLY A 830 39.42 -42.06 -9.60
C GLY A 830 39.92 -41.43 -8.29
N ARG A 831 40.67 -40.33 -8.34
CA ARG A 831 41.13 -39.57 -7.16
C ARG A 831 40.31 -38.31 -7.01
N VAL A 832 39.96 -37.96 -5.77
CA VAL A 832 39.27 -36.72 -5.41
C VAL A 832 40.31 -35.68 -4.99
N LEU A 833 40.28 -34.51 -5.62
CA LEU A 833 41.20 -33.42 -5.34
C LEU A 833 40.44 -32.14 -4.99
N THR A 834 41.02 -31.33 -4.11
CA THR A 834 40.52 -29.99 -3.77
C THR A 834 41.69 -29.03 -3.55
N PRO A 835 41.54 -27.73 -3.86
CA PRO A 835 42.54 -26.72 -3.52
C PRO A 835 42.89 -26.71 -2.03
N ARG A 836 44.13 -26.35 -1.70
CA ARG A 836 44.53 -26.05 -0.32
C ARG A 836 43.74 -24.86 0.22
N ALA A 837 43.45 -24.86 1.52
CA ALA A 837 42.79 -23.75 2.20
C ALA A 837 43.70 -22.52 2.46
N ASP A 838 44.57 -22.20 1.49
CA ASP A 838 45.50 -21.07 1.58
C ASP A 838 44.80 -19.74 1.25
N TYR A 839 43.90 -19.76 0.25
CA TYR A 839 43.18 -18.58 -0.27
C TYR A 839 41.66 -18.73 -0.24
N CYS A 840 41.10 -19.62 0.58
CA CYS A 840 39.66 -19.85 0.68
C CYS A 840 39.22 -20.01 2.13
N LEU A 841 37.90 -19.99 2.36
CA LEU A 841 37.35 -20.34 3.67
C LEU A 841 37.49 -21.87 3.85
N PRO A 842 38.07 -22.36 4.97
CA PRO A 842 38.02 -23.78 5.31
C PRO A 842 36.57 -24.16 5.69
N GLY A 843 35.76 -24.46 4.67
CA GLY A 843 34.34 -24.74 4.82
C GLY A 843 34.07 -25.97 5.69
N ILE A 844 33.05 -25.89 6.54
CA ILE A 844 32.61 -27.03 7.37
C ILE A 844 32.02 -28.13 6.47
N THR A 845 31.28 -27.76 5.43
CA THR A 845 30.81 -28.72 4.41
C THR A 845 31.99 -29.35 3.67
N ARG A 846 33.03 -28.58 3.32
CA ARG A 846 34.26 -29.10 2.71
C ARG A 846 34.94 -30.14 3.62
N ALA A 847 35.13 -29.84 4.89
CA ALA A 847 35.72 -30.77 5.86
C ALA A 847 34.87 -32.05 5.98
N THR A 848 33.54 -31.90 6.07
CA THR A 848 32.60 -33.02 6.10
C THR A 848 32.70 -33.88 4.83
N VAL A 849 32.80 -33.27 3.65
CA VAL A 849 32.97 -34.00 2.38
C VAL A 849 34.30 -34.72 2.33
N MET A 850 35.39 -34.12 2.81
CA MET A 850 36.71 -34.78 2.90
C MET A 850 36.66 -36.03 3.78
N GLU A 851 35.97 -35.98 4.93
CA GLU A 851 35.73 -37.15 5.78
C GLU A 851 34.92 -38.23 5.04
N LEU A 852 33.87 -37.83 4.31
CA LEU A 852 33.06 -38.76 3.52
C LEU A 852 33.84 -39.39 2.37
N VAL A 853 34.72 -38.65 1.70
CA VAL A 853 35.59 -39.19 0.63
C VAL A 853 36.45 -40.33 1.15
N VAL A 854 37.09 -40.13 2.32
CA VAL A 854 37.89 -41.17 2.97
C VAL A 854 37.02 -42.35 3.41
N LYS A 855 35.85 -42.08 4.02
CA LYS A 855 34.91 -43.11 4.47
C LYS A 855 34.34 -43.97 3.33
N GLU A 856 34.13 -43.37 2.16
CA GLU A 856 33.66 -44.05 0.95
C GLU A 856 34.80 -44.78 0.20
N ASN A 857 36.02 -44.79 0.77
CA ASN A 857 37.23 -45.43 0.25
C ASN A 857 37.80 -44.80 -1.03
N PHE A 858 37.63 -43.49 -1.20
CA PHE A 858 38.30 -42.73 -2.26
C PHE A 858 39.61 -42.12 -1.76
N ILE A 859 40.56 -41.93 -2.68
CA ILE A 859 41.82 -41.21 -2.39
C ILE A 859 41.53 -39.71 -2.43
N LEU A 860 41.78 -39.04 -1.31
CA LEU A 860 41.68 -37.59 -1.17
C LEU A 860 43.07 -36.96 -1.29
N GLU A 861 43.19 -35.90 -2.10
CA GLU A 861 44.41 -35.12 -2.24
C GLU A 861 44.14 -33.62 -2.16
N GLU A 862 44.77 -32.95 -1.20
CA GLU A 862 44.71 -31.50 -1.05
C GLU A 862 46.01 -30.86 -1.58
N ARG A 863 45.93 -30.10 -2.67
CA ARG A 863 47.09 -29.45 -3.30
C ARG A 863 46.68 -28.24 -4.13
N ASN A 864 47.67 -27.54 -4.69
CA ASN A 864 47.41 -26.50 -5.69
C ASN A 864 46.99 -27.17 -7.00
N ILE A 865 45.91 -26.67 -7.59
CA ILE A 865 45.29 -27.22 -8.79
C ILE A 865 45.13 -26.07 -9.79
N SER A 866 45.68 -26.25 -10.98
CA SER A 866 45.57 -25.25 -12.04
C SER A 866 44.17 -25.26 -12.68
N LEU A 867 43.79 -24.15 -13.30
CA LEU A 867 42.52 -24.08 -14.01
C LEU A 867 42.42 -25.10 -15.16
N SER A 868 43.54 -25.38 -15.84
CA SER A 868 43.60 -26.39 -16.91
C SER A 868 43.32 -27.81 -16.42
N GLU A 869 43.66 -28.13 -15.17
CA GLU A 869 43.30 -29.41 -14.57
C GLU A 869 41.80 -29.52 -14.31
N PHE A 870 41.15 -28.44 -13.85
CA PHE A 870 39.69 -28.39 -13.72
C PHE A 870 38.98 -28.53 -15.07
N HIS A 871 39.47 -27.86 -16.12
CA HIS A 871 38.91 -27.98 -17.47
C HIS A 871 38.99 -29.40 -18.04
N THR A 872 39.93 -30.22 -17.55
CA THR A 872 40.14 -31.59 -18.02
C THR A 872 39.73 -32.65 -16.99
N ALA A 873 39.04 -32.25 -15.93
CA ALA A 873 38.56 -33.15 -14.89
C ALA A 873 37.51 -34.15 -15.42
N ASP A 874 37.44 -35.32 -14.78
CA ASP A 874 36.44 -36.34 -15.12
C ASP A 874 35.09 -35.99 -14.48
N GLU A 875 35.10 -35.41 -13.28
CA GLU A 875 33.95 -34.83 -12.58
C GLU A 875 34.39 -33.57 -11.82
N VAL A 876 33.49 -32.61 -11.61
CA VAL A 876 33.71 -31.44 -10.73
C VAL A 876 32.43 -31.22 -9.93
N TRP A 877 32.56 -30.79 -8.68
CA TRP A 877 31.42 -30.26 -7.91
C TRP A 877 31.87 -29.10 -7.02
N THR A 878 30.92 -28.26 -6.64
CA THR A 878 31.08 -27.23 -5.62
C THR A 878 30.40 -27.65 -4.34
N THR A 879 30.85 -27.11 -3.20
CA THR A 879 30.27 -27.45 -1.90
C THR A 879 30.23 -26.31 -0.90
N GLY A 880 29.11 -26.22 -0.19
CA GLY A 880 28.86 -25.26 0.89
C GLY A 880 27.48 -25.45 1.51
N THR A 881 27.19 -24.81 2.64
CA THR A 881 25.96 -25.07 3.41
C THR A 881 24.66 -24.87 2.59
N MET A 882 24.62 -23.87 1.72
CA MET A 882 23.42 -23.57 0.89
C MET A 882 23.27 -24.48 -0.34
N GLY A 883 24.39 -24.88 -0.96
CA GLY A 883 24.40 -25.70 -2.19
C GLY A 883 24.54 -27.20 -1.95
N GLU A 884 25.00 -27.60 -0.77
CA GLU A 884 25.41 -28.97 -0.45
C GLU A 884 26.58 -29.44 -1.32
N LEU A 885 26.36 -30.38 -2.24
CA LEU A 885 27.32 -30.84 -3.24
C LEU A 885 26.69 -30.67 -4.62
N SER A 886 26.99 -29.55 -5.29
CA SER A 886 26.40 -29.17 -6.57
C SER A 886 27.32 -29.57 -7.73
N PRO A 887 26.93 -30.51 -8.60
CA PRO A 887 27.77 -30.97 -9.71
C PRO A 887 28.04 -29.85 -10.70
N VAL A 888 29.21 -29.82 -11.31
CA VAL A 888 29.59 -28.83 -12.34
C VAL A 888 29.74 -29.56 -13.67
N VAL A 889 28.89 -29.20 -14.64
CA VAL A 889 28.86 -29.86 -15.95
C VAL A 889 29.63 -29.11 -17.02
N LYS A 890 29.94 -27.83 -16.79
CA LYS A 890 30.61 -26.97 -17.76
C LYS A 890 31.39 -25.85 -17.07
N ILE A 891 32.63 -25.60 -17.53
CA ILE A 891 33.49 -24.51 -17.05
C ILE A 891 34.05 -23.74 -18.25
N ASP A 892 33.90 -22.41 -18.28
CA ASP A 892 34.46 -21.54 -19.34
C ASP A 892 34.12 -21.98 -20.76
N GLY A 893 32.89 -22.45 -20.98
CA GLY A 893 32.47 -22.97 -22.28
C GLY A 893 32.79 -24.45 -22.54
N ARG A 894 33.60 -25.10 -21.70
CA ARG A 894 34.08 -26.48 -21.88
C ARG A 894 33.25 -27.46 -21.05
N VAL A 895 32.77 -28.52 -21.68
CA VAL A 895 32.04 -29.60 -21.01
C VAL A 895 33.00 -30.37 -20.10
N ILE A 896 32.60 -30.59 -18.84
CA ILE A 896 33.34 -31.39 -17.87
C ILE A 896 32.88 -32.84 -17.96
N GLY A 897 33.84 -33.77 -18.06
CA GLY A 897 33.55 -35.19 -18.28
C GLY A 897 32.62 -35.40 -19.48
N GLY A 898 31.47 -36.04 -19.22
CA GLY A 898 30.41 -36.27 -20.21
C GLY A 898 29.26 -35.24 -20.19
N GLY A 899 29.40 -34.12 -19.47
CA GLY A 899 28.36 -33.10 -19.30
C GLY A 899 27.18 -33.55 -18.45
N LYS A 900 27.40 -34.53 -17.58
CA LYS A 900 26.41 -35.12 -16.67
C LYS A 900 27.04 -35.34 -15.30
N VAL A 901 26.21 -35.45 -14.26
CA VAL A 901 26.68 -35.79 -12.92
C VAL A 901 27.37 -37.15 -12.94
N GLY A 902 28.61 -37.19 -12.45
CA GLY A 902 29.39 -38.41 -12.43
C GLY A 902 29.12 -39.32 -11.22
N PRO A 903 29.56 -40.59 -11.29
CA PRO A 903 29.28 -41.59 -10.27
C PRO A 903 29.91 -41.30 -8.90
N VAL A 904 31.09 -40.68 -8.84
CA VAL A 904 31.74 -40.33 -7.56
C VAL A 904 30.92 -39.24 -6.87
N THR A 905 30.54 -38.21 -7.61
CA THR A 905 29.72 -37.10 -7.11
C THR A 905 28.36 -37.60 -6.59
N ARG A 906 27.65 -38.45 -7.36
CA ARG A 906 26.36 -39.05 -6.93
C ARG A 906 26.49 -39.86 -5.64
N ARG A 907 27.57 -40.63 -5.51
CA ARG A 907 27.82 -41.45 -4.31
C ARG A 907 28.05 -40.57 -3.09
N LEU A 908 28.83 -39.50 -3.23
CA LEU A 908 29.07 -38.54 -2.15
C LEU A 908 27.81 -37.74 -1.78
N GLN A 909 26.99 -37.33 -2.75
CA GLN A 909 25.68 -36.71 -2.48
C GLN A 909 24.78 -37.63 -1.64
N SER A 910 24.73 -38.92 -1.98
CA SER A 910 23.93 -39.92 -1.24
C SER A 910 24.44 -40.11 0.18
N ALA A 911 25.76 -40.19 0.36
CA ALA A 911 26.39 -40.30 1.67
C ALA A 911 26.18 -39.03 2.52
N TYR A 912 26.27 -37.85 1.92
CA TYR A 912 26.02 -36.57 2.58
C TYR A 912 24.57 -36.44 3.04
N LYS A 913 23.60 -36.76 2.17
CA LYS A 913 22.18 -36.76 2.53
C LYS A 913 21.86 -37.67 3.71
N LYS A 914 22.44 -38.87 3.73
CA LYS A 914 22.28 -39.79 4.87
C LYS A 914 22.85 -39.18 6.16
N LEU A 915 24.03 -38.56 6.08
CA LEU A 915 24.66 -37.93 7.23
C LEU A 915 23.85 -36.75 7.79
N THR A 916 23.30 -35.90 6.92
CA THR A 916 22.49 -34.74 7.34
C THR A 916 21.16 -35.15 7.98
N ASP A 917 20.58 -36.27 7.56
CA ASP A 917 19.37 -36.82 8.19
C ASP A 917 19.64 -37.32 9.63
N ASP A 918 20.79 -37.97 9.82
CA ASP A 918 21.11 -38.67 11.06
C ASP A 918 21.72 -37.76 12.13
N SER A 919 22.49 -36.74 11.74
CA SER A 919 23.32 -35.94 12.65
C SER A 919 22.91 -34.47 12.76
N GLY A 920 23.37 -33.80 13.82
CA GLY A 920 23.08 -32.40 14.11
C GLY A 920 22.58 -32.19 15.55
N VAL A 921 22.54 -30.94 15.99
CA VAL A 921 22.03 -30.58 17.31
C VAL A 921 20.51 -30.46 17.24
N PRO A 922 19.74 -31.25 18.02
CA PRO A 922 18.28 -31.20 17.97
C PRO A 922 17.76 -29.84 18.44
N ILE A 923 16.76 -29.32 17.75
CA ILE A 923 16.02 -28.12 18.18
C ILE A 923 15.20 -28.54 19.41
N PRO A 924 15.32 -27.84 20.57
CA PRO A 924 14.56 -28.18 21.77
C PRO A 924 13.05 -28.16 21.49
N THR A 925 12.35 -29.23 21.86
CA THR A 925 10.89 -29.23 21.96
C THR A 925 10.51 -28.59 23.29
N TYR A 926 9.81 -27.45 23.28
CA TYR A 926 9.22 -26.89 24.49
C TYR A 926 8.12 -27.85 24.98
N GLN A 927 8.48 -28.86 25.78
CA GLN A 927 7.52 -29.52 26.64
C GLN A 927 7.13 -28.52 27.73
N LYS A 928 5.83 -28.23 27.82
CA LYS A 928 5.18 -27.57 28.96
C LYS A 928 5.37 -28.45 30.21
N ASN A 929 6.58 -28.46 30.78
CA ASN A 929 6.80 -28.92 32.15
C ASN A 929 6.92 -27.68 33.02
N VAL A 930 5.77 -27.09 33.34
CA VAL A 930 5.67 -26.27 34.55
C VAL A 930 5.61 -27.27 35.70
N ASP A 931 6.78 -27.57 36.24
CA ASP A 931 6.90 -28.30 37.48
C ASP A 931 6.28 -27.43 38.59
N THR A 932 5.10 -27.85 39.03
CA THR A 932 4.41 -27.30 40.19
C THR A 932 5.04 -27.89 41.44
N SER A 933 6.26 -27.48 41.79
CA SER A 933 6.79 -27.65 43.15
C SER A 933 8.11 -26.90 43.35
N CYS A 934 8.05 -25.73 44.00
CA CYS A 934 8.84 -25.37 45.19
C CYS A 934 8.82 -23.85 45.43
N VAL A 935 8.05 -23.48 46.46
CA VAL A 935 8.10 -22.29 47.36
C VAL A 935 8.07 -20.90 46.75
#